data_AF-A0A8T5GN00-F1
#
_entry.id   AF-A0A8T5GN00-F1
#
_cell.length_a   1.000
_cell.length_b   1.000
_cell.length_c   1.000
_cell.angle_alpha   90.00
_cell.angle_beta   90.00
_cell.angle_gamma   90.00
#
_symmetry.space_group_name_H-M   'P 1'
#
loop_
_entity.id
_entity.type
_entity.pdbx_description
1 polymer ?
#
loop_
_entity_poly.entity_id
_entity_poly.type
_entity_poly.pdbx_seq_one_letter_code
_entity_poly.pdbx_strand_id
1 'polypeptide(L)'
;DAMKLADITLPAFVIDIADVTYTSVNNRRYTMRDIGKLEARIENMEYYTALNLLEKDAKSLQIQDADGFDRFKSGFLVDNFKGHATGNVKHPDYRNAIDMQNGELRPKYFMKGVALAEENTTDTDRTNDQYQKTGDVLTLPYTHKVAVEQPYATRIENLNPVLSFAWAGICRLSPSGDEWFETTRIPDLIINREGNFDTILAQNANALGTVWNAWQTQWSGVTTSTSNTWRDHSFGSAESRSVPGRAVIRQTTETETGTRSRRGVNTTVVAQIDTESQGDRVVSRALIPFIRARNITFNVTGMKPLTKVYPFFDKSNVTSLVTPSGGSAGGNLITSAAGKIVGTFAIPDPNVQGNARFRTGDRVFRLTSSDKNEIAPEPETFAQAIYSATGILSTIQETIIATRNARVEVRNVSQTEATSRTDTRREVVGWWDPLAQSFMPQAEGGEYITKIDTFFQGKDPSLPVTIQIREMDNGYPTTKVLPFGSKTLEPSEVSISDDASVATTVTFDEPVYVKDGVEYCVVLFTDSQKYFAWISRMGETDVGGSRLVSEQPYLGVLFKSQNNTTWTAYDLEDLKFTLYRATFDTSKSAAVTLVNDVLPVKTLKENPIRTFASTNKVKVSHPDHHMYNTSNNVTISGVSSNIATTLNGSLAAAATTLTLATDTGFPNSGTCFVKIGSEVISGTISGTTISSLTRAVEGTDVLHADASVVELYMLSGIPLTEINKTHVALQDIQIDSYTVATTASASGNITGGGTSVTATENALIDTMQTLVPVIEHPNTTISSKTRTTTGTSPSGAQQSFVKQTLSQADQIPITDNYYFEDPKIICSQVNETNELSGNKSFELIFTMTSSVENLSPIIDLDRKTIVTVANRLDNVDTSSDVYPSAEFNSANEPEGDSGEVVYITRKAQLKTPATSLKCFVDAVKFDSAEIQLMYKILRSDDASDFDEIGWTYFNTAGEPDSNVNSSVDFDDFIEREYTVNNLPEFISFAIKIRMQGTNCAEPPRMKDLRAIALAT
;
A
#
# COMPACT_ATOMS: atom_id res chain seq x y z
N ASP A 1 23.76 -57.70 4.68
CA ASP A 1 24.15 -57.34 3.30
C ASP A 1 25.55 -57.79 2.97
N ALA A 2 25.77 -58.14 1.70
CA ALA A 2 27.08 -58.42 1.12
C ALA A 2 27.25 -57.59 -0.15
N MET A 3 28.32 -56.80 -0.25
CA MET A 3 28.58 -55.92 -1.39
C MET A 3 29.40 -56.66 -2.45
N LYS A 4 28.89 -56.75 -3.69
CA LYS A 4 29.59 -57.41 -4.79
C LYS A 4 30.80 -56.58 -5.25
N LEU A 5 32.00 -57.11 -5.05
CA LEU A 5 33.27 -56.43 -5.38
C LEU A 5 33.83 -56.81 -6.77
N ALA A 6 33.67 -58.07 -7.16
CA ALA A 6 34.11 -58.59 -8.45
C ALA A 6 33.30 -59.83 -8.84
N ASP A 7 33.25 -60.13 -10.13
CA ASP A 7 32.98 -61.47 -10.64
C ASP A 7 34.33 -62.15 -10.95
N ILE A 8 34.48 -63.40 -10.49
CA ILE A 8 35.66 -64.23 -10.76
C ILE A 8 35.16 -65.46 -11.49
N THR A 9 35.59 -65.64 -12.74
CA THR A 9 35.22 -66.79 -13.55
C THR A 9 36.39 -67.78 -13.56
N LEU A 10 36.12 -68.99 -13.07
CA LEU A 10 37.09 -70.08 -12.97
C LEU A 10 36.73 -71.18 -13.99
N PRO A 11 37.56 -71.42 -15.02
CA PRO A 11 37.40 -72.61 -15.87
C PRO A 11 37.71 -73.88 -15.07
N ALA A 12 37.20 -75.03 -15.54
CA ALA A 12 37.52 -76.31 -14.91
C ALA A 12 39.00 -76.66 -15.10
N PHE A 13 39.66 -77.15 -14.04
CA PHE A 13 41.10 -77.46 -13.99
C PHE A 13 42.01 -76.24 -14.19
N VAL A 14 41.89 -75.23 -13.31
CA VAL A 14 42.86 -74.12 -13.20
C VAL A 14 44.24 -74.68 -12.86
N ILE A 15 45.22 -74.49 -13.76
CA ILE A 15 46.61 -74.95 -13.58
C ILE A 15 47.54 -73.75 -13.28
N ASP A 16 47.27 -72.59 -13.86
CA ASP A 16 47.99 -71.34 -13.57
C ASP A 16 47.02 -70.25 -13.05
N ILE A 17 47.53 -69.31 -12.25
CA ILE A 17 46.79 -68.11 -11.83
C ILE A 17 46.39 -67.24 -13.04
N ALA A 18 47.16 -67.32 -14.13
CA ALA A 18 46.84 -66.64 -15.39
C ALA A 18 45.51 -67.11 -16.05
N ASP A 19 45.03 -68.32 -15.73
CA ASP A 19 43.78 -68.86 -16.28
C ASP A 19 42.51 -68.28 -15.60
N VAL A 20 42.68 -67.46 -14.57
CA VAL A 20 41.58 -66.86 -13.78
C VAL A 20 41.25 -65.45 -14.27
N THR A 21 40.12 -65.29 -14.93
CA THR A 21 39.63 -63.96 -15.33
C THR A 21 38.82 -63.30 -14.21
N TYR A 22 39.23 -62.09 -13.80
CA TYR A 22 38.51 -61.25 -12.85
C TYR A 22 37.94 -60.00 -13.53
N THR A 23 36.71 -59.64 -13.21
CA THR A 23 36.12 -58.35 -13.58
C THR A 23 35.68 -57.61 -12.32
N SER A 24 36.37 -56.51 -12.00
CA SER A 24 36.05 -55.68 -10.85
C SER A 24 34.82 -54.82 -11.11
N VAL A 25 33.89 -54.81 -10.15
CA VAL A 25 32.68 -53.97 -10.23
C VAL A 25 32.99 -52.62 -9.60
N ASN A 26 33.08 -51.57 -10.43
CA ASN A 26 33.45 -50.23 -9.97
C ASN A 26 32.27 -49.53 -9.26
N ASN A 27 32.06 -49.87 -8.00
CA ASN A 27 31.08 -49.25 -7.12
C ASN A 27 31.52 -47.83 -6.71
N ARG A 28 31.38 -46.86 -7.63
CA ARG A 28 31.66 -45.43 -7.37
C ARG A 28 30.76 -44.92 -6.24
N ARG A 29 31.35 -44.66 -5.07
CA ARG A 29 30.65 -44.02 -3.95
C ARG A 29 30.64 -42.51 -4.13
N TYR A 30 29.57 -41.98 -4.70
CA TYR A 30 29.28 -40.55 -4.61
C TYR A 30 28.93 -40.19 -3.16
N THR A 31 29.50 -39.11 -2.63
CA THR A 31 29.02 -38.55 -1.36
C THR A 31 27.73 -37.78 -1.62
N MET A 32 26.87 -37.56 -0.60
CA MET A 32 25.67 -36.71 -0.77
C MET A 32 26.00 -35.33 -1.37
N ARG A 33 27.20 -34.80 -1.07
CA ARG A 33 27.71 -33.53 -1.62
C ARG A 33 28.09 -33.62 -3.10
N ASP A 34 28.42 -34.80 -3.62
CA ASP A 34 28.73 -35.01 -5.04
C ASP A 34 27.50 -35.45 -5.83
N ILE A 35 26.53 -36.11 -5.20
CA ILE A 35 25.19 -36.35 -5.75
C ILE A 35 24.51 -34.99 -5.99
N GLY A 36 24.41 -34.12 -4.97
CA GLY A 36 23.81 -32.79 -5.13
C GLY A 36 24.51 -31.87 -6.15
N LYS A 37 25.80 -32.09 -6.45
CA LYS A 37 26.50 -31.40 -7.56
C LYS A 37 26.15 -31.96 -8.94
N LEU A 38 25.85 -33.27 -9.02
CA LEU A 38 25.45 -33.93 -10.26
C LEU A 38 23.99 -33.65 -10.56
N GLU A 39 23.13 -33.70 -9.56
CA GLU A 39 21.74 -33.25 -9.56
C GLU A 39 21.66 -31.81 -10.06
N ALA A 40 22.31 -30.85 -9.38
CA ALA A 40 22.38 -29.46 -9.83
C ALA A 40 22.98 -29.29 -11.25
N ARG A 41 23.80 -30.22 -11.77
CA ARG A 41 24.27 -30.18 -13.17
C ARG A 41 23.30 -30.81 -14.16
N ILE A 42 22.53 -31.81 -13.75
CA ILE A 42 21.54 -32.51 -14.57
C ILE A 42 20.30 -31.65 -14.69
N GLU A 43 19.81 -31.09 -13.58
CA GLU A 43 18.74 -30.09 -13.51
C GLU A 43 19.05 -28.89 -14.41
N ASN A 44 20.27 -28.32 -14.32
CA ASN A 44 20.70 -27.28 -15.26
C ASN A 44 20.74 -27.75 -16.73
N MET A 45 21.09 -29.01 -17.02
CA MET A 45 21.04 -29.53 -18.41
C MET A 45 19.61 -29.81 -18.91
N GLU A 46 18.70 -30.25 -18.04
CA GLU A 46 17.28 -30.41 -18.37
C GLU A 46 16.62 -29.04 -18.62
N TYR A 47 16.97 -28.02 -17.83
CA TYR A 47 16.60 -26.62 -18.07
C TYR A 47 17.08 -26.11 -19.45
N TYR A 48 18.29 -26.48 -19.90
CA TYR A 48 18.78 -26.12 -21.24
C TYR A 48 18.28 -27.04 -22.39
N THR A 49 17.48 -28.07 -22.12
CA THR A 49 17.03 -29.03 -23.16
C THR A 49 15.53 -29.20 -23.29
N ALA A 50 14.73 -28.76 -22.32
CA ALA A 50 13.29 -28.63 -22.46
C ALA A 50 12.92 -27.30 -23.14
N LEU A 51 12.78 -27.31 -24.49
CA LEU A 51 12.28 -26.14 -25.21
C LEU A 51 10.91 -25.73 -24.68
N ASN A 52 10.73 -24.44 -24.41
CA ASN A 52 9.42 -23.87 -24.07
C ASN A 52 8.47 -23.98 -25.28
N LEU A 53 7.16 -23.90 -25.07
CA LEU A 53 6.15 -24.02 -26.13
C LEU A 53 6.40 -22.99 -27.25
N LEU A 54 6.67 -21.74 -26.88
CA LEU A 54 6.99 -20.66 -27.81
C LEU A 54 8.27 -20.90 -28.63
N GLU A 55 9.30 -21.54 -28.04
CA GLU A 55 10.52 -21.95 -28.75
C GLU A 55 10.26 -23.11 -29.71
N LYS A 56 9.40 -24.06 -29.32
CA LYS A 56 8.98 -25.17 -30.17
C LYS A 56 8.16 -24.69 -31.36
N ASP A 57 7.31 -23.69 -31.16
CA ASP A 57 6.49 -23.09 -32.21
C ASP A 57 7.36 -22.25 -33.15
N ALA A 58 8.24 -21.39 -32.62
CA ALA A 58 9.26 -20.69 -33.42
C ALA A 58 10.18 -21.65 -34.20
N LYS A 59 10.53 -22.81 -33.62
CA LYS A 59 11.31 -23.85 -34.29
C LYS A 59 10.53 -24.59 -35.39
N SER A 60 9.25 -24.86 -35.19
CA SER A 60 8.41 -25.62 -36.14
C SER A 60 7.76 -24.79 -37.24
N LEU A 61 7.59 -23.47 -37.05
CA LEU A 61 7.01 -22.54 -38.03
C LEU A 61 7.68 -22.61 -39.41
N GLN A 62 7.01 -23.12 -40.43
CA GLN A 62 7.57 -23.12 -41.79
C GLN A 62 7.50 -21.69 -42.37
N ILE A 63 8.64 -21.16 -42.79
CA ILE A 63 8.74 -19.86 -43.46
C ILE A 63 9.28 -20.14 -44.86
N GLN A 64 8.47 -19.84 -45.88
CA GLN A 64 8.80 -20.14 -47.27
C GLN A 64 9.47 -18.97 -47.98
N ASP A 65 10.25 -19.27 -49.01
CA ASP A 65 10.75 -18.29 -49.97
C ASP A 65 9.68 -17.97 -51.04
N ALA A 66 10.06 -17.13 -52.02
CA ALA A 66 9.17 -16.75 -53.12
C ALA A 66 8.82 -17.90 -54.09
N ASP A 67 9.58 -19.01 -54.05
CA ASP A 67 9.38 -20.21 -54.86
C ASP A 67 8.62 -21.32 -54.09
N GLY A 68 8.30 -21.09 -52.81
CA GLY A 68 7.53 -21.98 -51.95
C GLY A 68 8.35 -23.02 -51.16
N PHE A 69 9.68 -22.88 -51.11
CA PHE A 69 10.55 -23.76 -50.33
C PHE A 69 10.83 -23.22 -48.93
N ASP A 70 10.93 -24.11 -47.94
CA ASP A 70 11.23 -23.75 -46.55
C ASP A 70 12.64 -23.15 -46.41
N ARG A 71 12.72 -21.90 -45.96
CA ARG A 71 13.98 -21.19 -45.69
C ARG A 71 14.63 -21.71 -44.41
N PHE A 72 15.96 -21.86 -44.44
CA PHE A 72 16.71 -22.36 -43.30
C PHE A 72 16.81 -21.33 -42.17
N LYS A 73 16.51 -21.73 -40.93
CA LYS A 73 16.62 -20.89 -39.74
C LYS A 73 18.03 -20.97 -39.16
N SER A 74 18.76 -19.85 -39.23
CA SER A 74 20.09 -19.71 -38.63
C SER A 74 20.04 -19.55 -37.10
N GLY A 75 18.91 -19.09 -36.57
CA GLY A 75 18.64 -19.01 -35.14
C GLY A 75 17.30 -18.33 -34.85
N PHE A 76 16.85 -18.39 -33.60
CA PHE A 76 15.69 -17.65 -33.12
C PHE A 76 15.89 -17.23 -31.66
N LEU A 77 15.23 -16.14 -31.27
CA LEU A 77 15.09 -15.65 -29.91
C LEU A 77 13.59 -15.50 -29.64
N VAL A 78 13.14 -15.90 -28.45
CA VAL A 78 11.75 -15.71 -28.02
C VAL A 78 11.69 -15.11 -26.62
N ASP A 79 10.65 -14.34 -26.34
CA ASP A 79 10.31 -13.89 -24.99
C ASP A 79 8.79 -14.02 -24.77
N ASN A 80 8.41 -14.65 -23.67
CA ASN A 80 7.02 -14.76 -23.22
C ASN A 80 6.70 -13.76 -22.09
N PHE A 81 7.61 -12.82 -21.85
CA PHE A 81 7.57 -11.77 -20.84
C PHE A 81 7.15 -12.29 -19.45
N LYS A 82 7.62 -13.48 -19.05
CA LYS A 82 7.48 -13.98 -17.67
C LYS A 82 8.61 -13.50 -16.75
N GLY A 83 9.55 -12.69 -17.27
CA GLY A 83 10.60 -12.03 -16.51
C GLY A 83 11.67 -11.40 -17.41
N HIS A 84 12.59 -10.63 -16.83
CA HIS A 84 13.59 -9.86 -17.57
C HIS A 84 14.81 -10.67 -18.08
N ALA A 85 14.71 -12.01 -18.15
CA ALA A 85 15.86 -12.87 -18.47
C ALA A 85 16.33 -12.72 -19.92
N THR A 86 15.42 -12.51 -20.87
CA THR A 86 15.73 -12.28 -22.30
C THR A 86 16.12 -10.84 -22.59
N GLY A 87 15.74 -9.89 -21.72
CA GLY A 87 16.05 -8.47 -21.84
C GLY A 87 17.50 -8.10 -21.51
N ASN A 88 18.07 -7.12 -22.24
CA ASN A 88 19.33 -6.48 -21.89
C ASN A 88 19.11 -5.41 -20.82
N VAL A 89 18.87 -5.91 -19.61
CA VAL A 89 18.63 -5.16 -18.38
C VAL A 89 19.70 -4.12 -18.04
N LYS A 90 20.95 -4.31 -18.49
CA LYS A 90 22.07 -3.40 -18.19
C LYS A 90 22.10 -2.16 -19.10
N HIS A 91 21.33 -2.16 -20.18
CA HIS A 91 21.29 -1.06 -21.12
C HIS A 91 20.64 0.18 -20.47
N PRO A 92 21.20 1.40 -20.61
CA PRO A 92 20.63 2.61 -20.02
C PRO A 92 19.17 2.86 -20.45
N ASP A 93 18.84 2.53 -21.70
CA ASP A 93 17.48 2.64 -22.24
C ASP A 93 16.55 1.47 -21.88
N TYR A 94 16.92 0.53 -21.01
CA TYR A 94 16.01 -0.54 -20.59
C TYR A 94 14.91 0.01 -19.65
N ARG A 95 13.86 0.56 -20.25
CA ARG A 95 12.77 1.29 -19.58
C ARG A 95 11.40 0.69 -19.93
N ASN A 96 11.05 -0.40 -19.25
CA ASN A 96 9.77 -1.10 -19.40
C ASN A 96 9.33 -1.77 -18.09
N ALA A 97 8.07 -2.18 -18.04
CA ALA A 97 7.50 -3.06 -17.03
C ALA A 97 7.14 -4.43 -17.61
N ILE A 98 7.17 -5.45 -16.76
CA ILE A 98 6.68 -6.79 -17.09
C ILE A 98 5.62 -7.21 -16.07
N ASP A 99 4.42 -7.58 -16.53
CA ASP A 99 3.46 -8.37 -15.75
C ASP A 99 3.89 -9.84 -15.81
N MET A 100 4.55 -10.33 -14.76
CA MET A 100 5.04 -11.70 -14.71
C MET A 100 3.89 -12.73 -14.59
N GLN A 101 2.71 -12.34 -14.10
CA GLN A 101 1.56 -13.23 -13.96
C GLN A 101 0.91 -13.46 -15.33
N ASN A 102 0.58 -12.38 -16.05
CA ASN A 102 -0.09 -12.43 -17.35
C ASN A 102 0.89 -12.65 -18.52
N GLY A 103 2.17 -12.31 -18.35
CA GLY A 103 3.21 -12.45 -19.38
C GLY A 103 3.22 -11.26 -20.33
N GLU A 104 3.05 -10.04 -19.81
CA GLU A 104 2.85 -8.83 -20.63
C GLU A 104 4.02 -7.87 -20.47
N LEU A 105 4.61 -7.45 -21.59
CA LEU A 105 5.46 -6.26 -21.64
C LEU A 105 4.57 -5.00 -21.71
N ARG A 106 4.88 -4.01 -20.87
CA ARG A 106 4.10 -2.76 -20.72
C ARG A 106 5.02 -1.55 -20.43
N PRO A 107 4.50 -0.31 -20.52
CA PRO A 107 5.16 0.88 -19.97
C PRO A 107 5.51 0.76 -18.48
N LYS A 108 6.54 1.49 -18.04
CA LYS A 108 6.76 1.71 -16.60
C LYS A 108 5.58 2.47 -16.01
N TYR A 109 5.36 2.32 -14.70
CA TYR A 109 4.33 3.07 -14.00
C TYR A 109 4.86 3.76 -12.74
N PHE A 110 4.19 4.84 -12.35
CA PHE A 110 4.36 5.50 -11.07
C PHE A 110 3.08 5.37 -10.25
N MET A 111 3.20 5.18 -8.93
CA MET A 111 2.05 5.03 -8.04
C MET A 111 2.08 6.07 -6.91
N LYS A 112 0.92 6.65 -6.59
CA LYS A 112 0.76 7.58 -5.46
C LYS A 112 -0.38 7.10 -4.57
N GLY A 113 -0.09 6.95 -3.27
CA GLY A 113 -1.11 6.72 -2.25
C GLY A 113 -1.70 8.06 -1.81
N VAL A 114 -3.00 8.24 -2.01
CA VAL A 114 -3.71 9.47 -1.62
C VAL A 114 -4.68 9.14 -0.48
N ALA A 115 -4.52 9.85 0.64
CA ALA A 115 -5.44 9.74 1.77
C ALA A 115 -6.79 10.39 1.44
N LEU A 116 -7.87 9.82 1.98
CA LEU A 116 -9.21 10.40 1.88
C LEU A 116 -9.67 10.97 3.22
N ALA A 117 -10.56 11.95 3.16
CA ALA A 117 -11.28 12.52 4.30
C ALA A 117 -12.80 12.35 4.11
N GLU A 118 -13.55 12.31 5.20
CA GLU A 118 -15.02 12.37 5.17
C GLU A 118 -15.45 13.78 4.72
N GLU A 119 -16.36 13.90 3.75
CA GLU A 119 -16.88 15.21 3.31
C GLU A 119 -17.62 15.93 4.45
N ASN A 120 -18.54 15.21 5.09
CA ASN A 120 -19.36 15.74 6.17
C ASN A 120 -18.61 15.69 7.50
N THR A 121 -18.29 16.85 8.04
CA THR A 121 -17.63 16.94 9.35
C THR A 121 -18.64 16.99 10.51
N THR A 122 -19.88 17.44 10.27
CA THR A 122 -20.92 17.63 11.31
C THR A 122 -22.04 16.59 11.23
N ASP A 123 -22.68 16.28 12.36
CA ASP A 123 -23.76 15.30 12.42
C ASP A 123 -25.04 15.76 11.71
N THR A 124 -25.24 17.07 11.53
CA THR A 124 -26.32 17.62 10.71
C THR A 124 -26.18 17.20 9.26
N ASP A 125 -24.95 17.29 8.72
CA ASP A 125 -24.67 16.97 7.33
C ASP A 125 -24.76 15.46 7.08
N ARG A 126 -24.23 14.65 8.01
CA ARG A 126 -24.41 13.17 8.03
C ARG A 126 -25.90 12.78 8.04
N THR A 127 -26.71 13.49 8.82
CA THR A 127 -28.16 13.27 8.90
C THR A 127 -28.88 13.63 7.59
N ASN A 128 -28.42 14.65 6.86
CA ASN A 128 -28.95 14.99 5.53
C ASN A 128 -28.67 13.88 4.52
N ASP A 129 -27.45 13.32 4.52
CA ASP A 129 -27.04 12.22 3.64
C ASP A 129 -27.42 10.83 4.17
N GLN A 130 -28.29 10.80 5.20
CA GLN A 130 -28.92 9.62 5.77
C GLN A 130 -27.92 8.56 6.29
N TYR A 131 -26.83 8.97 6.94
CA TYR A 131 -25.91 8.06 7.63
C TYR A 131 -25.53 8.55 9.04
N GLN A 132 -24.93 7.65 9.83
CA GLN A 132 -24.52 7.93 11.20
C GLN A 132 -23.10 7.44 11.46
N LYS A 133 -22.29 8.30 12.09
CA LYS A 133 -20.98 7.98 12.62
C LYS A 133 -21.10 7.53 14.07
N THR A 134 -20.37 6.50 14.47
CA THR A 134 -20.29 6.04 15.87
C THR A 134 -18.88 5.52 16.10
N GLY A 135 -18.10 6.23 16.92
CA GLY A 135 -16.65 6.04 16.98
C GLY A 135 -16.01 6.31 15.62
N ASP A 136 -15.15 5.40 15.18
CA ASP A 136 -14.47 5.46 13.87
C ASP A 136 -15.22 4.71 12.74
N VAL A 137 -16.42 4.19 12.98
CA VAL A 137 -17.24 3.51 11.95
C VAL A 137 -18.44 4.33 11.46
N LEU A 138 -18.78 4.17 10.18
CA LEU A 138 -19.99 4.71 9.55
C LEU A 138 -21.01 3.60 9.28
N THR A 139 -22.28 3.90 9.54
CA THR A 139 -23.42 2.98 9.45
C THR A 139 -24.67 3.71 8.96
N LEU A 140 -25.74 2.97 8.63
CA LEU A 140 -27.08 3.54 8.50
C LEU A 140 -27.53 4.18 9.84
N PRO A 141 -28.43 5.19 9.82
CA PRO A 141 -28.97 5.77 11.04
C PRO A 141 -29.79 4.74 11.81
N TYR A 142 -29.60 4.68 13.12
CA TYR A 142 -30.28 3.68 13.96
C TYR A 142 -30.90 4.27 15.22
N THR A 143 -31.89 3.55 15.72
CA THR A 143 -32.45 3.74 17.07
C THR A 143 -32.08 2.55 17.97
N HIS A 144 -32.14 2.73 19.29
CA HIS A 144 -31.87 1.65 20.23
C HIS A 144 -33.16 0.87 20.55
N LYS A 145 -33.12 -0.45 20.40
CA LYS A 145 -34.20 -1.38 20.75
C LYS A 145 -33.69 -2.39 21.76
N VAL A 146 -34.49 -2.71 22.77
CA VAL A 146 -34.16 -3.76 23.74
C VAL A 146 -34.05 -5.09 22.99
N ALA A 147 -32.91 -5.76 23.11
CA ALA A 147 -32.63 -7.07 22.56
C ALA A 147 -32.90 -8.17 23.60
N VAL A 148 -32.40 -7.96 24.81
CA VAL A 148 -32.54 -8.86 25.97
C VAL A 148 -32.71 -7.99 27.21
N GLU A 149 -33.64 -8.35 28.09
CA GLU A 149 -33.78 -7.70 29.39
C GLU A 149 -34.06 -8.68 30.52
N GLN A 150 -33.52 -8.36 31.69
CA GLN A 150 -33.82 -8.96 32.96
C GLN A 150 -34.15 -7.80 33.93
N PRO A 151 -35.43 -7.58 34.28
CA PRO A 151 -35.86 -6.38 35.00
C PRO A 151 -35.87 -6.52 36.53
N TYR A 152 -35.72 -7.72 37.09
CA TYR A 152 -35.92 -8.01 38.51
C TYR A 152 -34.62 -7.90 39.32
N ALA A 153 -34.72 -7.51 40.59
CA ALA A 153 -33.61 -7.54 41.54
C ALA A 153 -34.12 -7.99 42.91
N THR A 154 -33.47 -9.00 43.50
CA THR A 154 -33.84 -9.49 44.85
C THR A 154 -32.72 -9.30 45.86
N ARG A 155 -31.46 -9.28 45.40
CA ARG A 155 -30.27 -9.19 46.25
C ARG A 155 -29.11 -8.50 45.54
N ILE A 156 -28.14 -8.07 46.32
CA ILE A 156 -26.86 -7.56 45.82
C ILE A 156 -25.81 -8.67 45.74
N GLU A 157 -24.90 -8.55 44.79
CA GLU A 157 -23.67 -9.35 44.68
C GLU A 157 -22.46 -8.43 44.56
N ASN A 158 -21.34 -8.79 45.19
CA ASN A 158 -20.11 -8.01 45.11
C ASN A 158 -19.37 -8.33 43.81
N LEU A 159 -18.97 -7.30 43.03
CA LEU A 159 -18.20 -7.47 41.80
C LEU A 159 -16.72 -7.82 42.02
N ASN A 160 -16.23 -7.74 43.26
CA ASN A 160 -14.92 -8.26 43.64
C ASN A 160 -14.82 -8.46 45.17
N PRO A 161 -15.17 -9.62 45.73
CA PRO A 161 -15.12 -9.86 47.17
C PRO A 161 -13.69 -9.91 47.76
N VAL A 162 -12.63 -10.00 46.95
CA VAL A 162 -11.24 -10.19 47.41
C VAL A 162 -10.33 -9.04 46.96
N LEU A 163 -9.58 -8.42 47.89
CA LEU A 163 -8.63 -7.36 47.55
C LEU A 163 -7.43 -7.90 46.75
N SER A 164 -7.53 -7.78 45.43
CA SER A 164 -6.47 -7.99 44.46
C SER A 164 -6.36 -6.73 43.60
N PHE A 165 -5.27 -5.97 43.76
CA PHE A 165 -5.04 -4.73 43.00
C PHE A 165 -4.05 -4.97 41.87
N ALA A 166 -4.49 -4.87 40.62
CA ALA A 166 -3.65 -4.98 39.44
C ALA A 166 -3.87 -3.78 38.49
N TRP A 167 -3.04 -2.74 38.62
CA TRP A 167 -3.17 -1.47 37.91
C TRP A 167 -2.72 -1.51 36.44
N ALA A 168 -3.29 -2.43 35.66
CA ALA A 168 -3.09 -2.58 34.23
C ALA A 168 -4.14 -1.74 33.46
N GLY A 169 -3.72 -0.57 33.00
CA GLY A 169 -4.58 0.33 32.24
C GLY A 169 -4.78 -0.09 30.78
N ILE A 170 -5.94 0.26 30.22
CA ILE A 170 -6.26 0.07 28.80
C ILE A 170 -5.79 1.31 28.04
N CYS A 171 -4.87 1.13 27.08
CA CYS A 171 -4.40 2.20 26.20
C CYS A 171 -5.01 2.04 24.79
N ARG A 172 -5.47 3.15 24.21
CA ARG A 172 -5.90 3.25 22.82
C ARG A 172 -5.09 4.35 22.11
N LEU A 173 -4.81 4.14 20.83
CA LEU A 173 -4.11 5.08 19.95
C LEU A 173 -5.06 5.48 18.82
N SER A 174 -5.08 6.77 18.47
CA SER A 174 -5.75 7.29 17.29
C SER A 174 -4.77 8.19 16.53
N PRO A 175 -4.40 7.87 15.28
CA PRO A 175 -4.71 6.64 14.54
C PRO A 175 -4.03 5.39 15.14
N SER A 176 -4.57 4.21 14.86
CA SER A 176 -4.02 2.94 15.41
C SER A 176 -2.82 2.41 14.62
N GLY A 177 -2.65 2.86 13.38
CA GLY A 177 -1.55 2.50 12.50
C GLY A 177 -1.26 3.52 11.41
N ASP A 178 -0.28 3.21 10.57
CA ASP A 178 0.14 4.05 9.44
C ASP A 178 0.66 3.18 8.29
N GLU A 179 0.17 3.44 7.08
CA GLU A 179 0.57 2.75 5.86
C GLU A 179 0.96 3.80 4.83
N TRP A 180 2.18 3.72 4.27
CA TRP A 180 2.68 4.71 3.32
C TRP A 180 3.73 4.18 2.35
N PHE A 181 3.90 4.94 1.26
CA PHE A 181 4.93 4.74 0.25
C PHE A 181 5.95 5.87 0.34
N GLU A 182 7.24 5.54 0.23
CA GLU A 182 8.34 6.52 0.23
C GLU A 182 9.33 6.17 -0.88
N THR A 183 9.66 7.16 -1.73
CA THR A 183 10.34 6.94 -3.01
C THR A 183 11.78 7.47 -3.04
N THR A 184 12.43 7.63 -1.88
CA THR A 184 13.67 8.42 -1.74
C THR A 184 14.87 7.70 -1.12
N ARG A 185 15.71 7.17 -2.01
CA ARG A 185 17.16 6.85 -1.94
C ARG A 185 17.68 5.75 -0.97
N ILE A 186 18.78 5.16 -1.42
CA ILE A 186 19.45 3.91 -1.04
C ILE A 186 20.68 4.17 -0.14
N PRO A 187 21.13 3.18 0.67
CA PRO A 187 22.54 2.99 1.03
C PRO A 187 23.15 1.66 0.49
N ASP A 188 24.48 1.62 0.43
CA ASP A 188 25.33 0.76 -0.43
C ASP A 188 25.14 -0.77 -0.44
N LEU A 189 25.57 -1.37 -1.56
CA LEU A 189 25.57 -2.82 -1.83
C LEU A 189 26.96 -3.46 -1.68
N ILE A 190 27.01 -4.68 -1.14
CA ILE A 190 28.17 -5.59 -1.22
C ILE A 190 27.82 -6.80 -2.12
N ILE A 191 28.85 -7.34 -2.76
CA ILE A 191 28.87 -8.00 -4.07
C ILE A 191 28.41 -9.49 -4.12
N ASN A 192 27.86 -9.86 -5.29
CA ASN A 192 27.71 -11.20 -5.93
C ASN A 192 26.65 -12.23 -5.49
N ARG A 193 25.66 -12.44 -6.38
CA ARG A 193 25.60 -13.65 -7.25
C ARG A 193 24.85 -13.33 -8.57
N GLU A 194 25.34 -13.81 -9.71
CA GLU A 194 24.78 -13.54 -11.04
C GLU A 194 23.44 -14.25 -11.30
N GLY A 195 22.63 -13.70 -12.23
CA GLY A 195 21.48 -14.39 -12.82
C GLY A 195 20.32 -13.46 -13.20
N ASN A 196 19.46 -13.18 -12.23
CA ASN A 196 18.09 -12.70 -12.48
C ASN A 196 17.78 -11.29 -11.92
N PHE A 197 18.71 -10.62 -11.22
CA PHE A 197 18.43 -9.40 -10.42
C PHE A 197 19.24 -8.14 -10.80
N ASP A 198 19.80 -8.11 -12.01
CA ASP A 198 20.55 -6.95 -12.50
C ASP A 198 19.68 -5.68 -12.69
N THR A 199 18.35 -5.79 -12.81
CA THR A 199 17.41 -4.66 -13.01
C THR A 199 17.39 -3.68 -11.85
N ILE A 200 17.78 -4.17 -10.67
CA ILE A 200 17.69 -3.48 -9.40
C ILE A 200 18.98 -2.74 -9.06
N LEU A 201 20.13 -3.19 -9.60
CA LEU A 201 21.43 -2.55 -9.39
C LEU A 201 21.73 -1.47 -10.44
N ALA A 202 21.21 -1.62 -11.65
CA ALA A 202 21.38 -0.65 -12.74
C ALA A 202 20.36 0.50 -12.64
N GLN A 203 20.76 1.60 -11.98
CA GLN A 203 20.23 2.99 -12.07
C GLN A 203 18.71 3.24 -11.96
N ASN A 204 17.85 2.24 -11.77
CA ASN A 204 16.40 2.42 -11.63
C ASN A 204 16.04 3.10 -10.31
N ALA A 205 15.68 4.40 -10.38
CA ALA A 205 15.13 5.14 -9.24
C ALA A 205 13.73 4.65 -8.81
N ASN A 206 13.04 3.88 -9.66
CA ASN A 206 11.72 3.30 -9.42
C ASN A 206 11.73 1.81 -9.82
N ALA A 207 12.10 0.93 -8.88
CA ALA A 207 12.14 -0.53 -9.10
C ALA A 207 10.77 -1.23 -8.98
N LEU A 208 9.70 -0.54 -8.54
CA LEU A 208 8.33 -1.05 -8.64
C LEU A 208 7.79 -0.90 -10.07
N GLY A 209 8.09 0.22 -10.71
CA GLY A 209 7.65 0.53 -12.06
C GLY A 209 8.06 -0.50 -13.11
N THR A 210 8.96 -1.45 -12.81
CA THR A 210 9.32 -2.57 -13.70
C THR A 210 8.47 -3.83 -13.54
N VAL A 211 7.62 -3.95 -12.50
CA VAL A 211 6.77 -5.14 -12.23
C VAL A 211 5.32 -4.72 -12.07
N TRP A 212 4.51 -4.98 -13.09
CA TRP A 212 3.09 -4.59 -13.09
C TRP A 212 2.26 -5.35 -12.03
N ASN A 213 1.16 -4.75 -11.57
CA ASN A 213 0.27 -5.25 -10.49
C ASN A 213 0.92 -5.48 -9.11
N ALA A 214 2.18 -5.06 -8.88
CA ALA A 214 2.86 -5.25 -7.59
C ALA A 214 2.12 -4.59 -6.40
N TRP A 215 1.34 -3.52 -6.64
CA TRP A 215 0.50 -2.90 -5.60
C TRP A 215 -0.65 -3.81 -5.15
N GLN A 216 -1.18 -4.67 -6.03
CA GLN A 216 -2.16 -5.66 -5.64
C GLN A 216 -1.47 -6.79 -4.87
N THR A 217 -0.49 -7.48 -5.46
CA THR A 217 0.09 -8.73 -4.92
C THR A 217 0.71 -8.59 -3.52
N GLN A 218 1.18 -7.38 -3.17
CA GLN A 218 1.83 -7.08 -1.89
C GLN A 218 0.87 -6.56 -0.82
N TRP A 219 -0.24 -5.94 -1.21
CA TRP A 219 -1.17 -5.26 -0.28
C TRP A 219 -2.45 -6.06 -0.04
N SER A 220 -2.97 -6.74 -1.06
CA SER A 220 -4.22 -7.50 -1.01
C SER A 220 -4.04 -8.86 -1.70
N GLY A 221 -4.42 -9.94 -1.03
CA GLY A 221 -4.31 -11.27 -1.60
C GLY A 221 -5.18 -11.39 -2.85
N VAL A 222 -4.54 -11.73 -3.98
CA VAL A 222 -5.22 -11.88 -5.27
C VAL A 222 -6.32 -12.93 -5.16
N THR A 223 -7.57 -12.54 -5.42
CA THR A 223 -8.70 -13.47 -5.55
C THR A 223 -9.05 -13.61 -7.03
N THR A 224 -8.32 -14.46 -7.75
CA THR A 224 -8.59 -14.70 -9.17
C THR A 224 -9.88 -15.52 -9.33
N SER A 225 -10.94 -14.91 -9.87
CA SER A 225 -12.14 -15.64 -10.30
C SER A 225 -12.19 -15.72 -11.83
N THR A 226 -11.68 -16.81 -12.40
CA THR A 226 -11.76 -17.06 -13.85
C THR A 226 -13.13 -17.68 -14.18
N SER A 227 -14.09 -16.86 -14.60
CA SER A 227 -15.38 -17.34 -15.11
C SER A 227 -15.24 -17.69 -16.59
N ASN A 228 -15.40 -18.98 -16.94
CA ASN A 228 -15.35 -19.44 -18.33
C ASN A 228 -16.76 -19.83 -18.80
N THR A 229 -17.38 -18.99 -19.62
CA THR A 229 -18.74 -19.24 -20.13
C THR A 229 -18.71 -19.96 -21.48
N TRP A 230 -19.19 -21.20 -21.50
CA TRP A 230 -19.34 -22.00 -22.72
C TRP A 230 -20.81 -22.04 -23.13
N ARG A 231 -21.12 -21.62 -24.36
CA ARG A 231 -22.45 -21.82 -24.97
C ARG A 231 -22.53 -23.20 -25.58
N ASP A 232 -23.12 -24.16 -24.87
CA ASP A 232 -23.58 -25.40 -25.50
C ASP A 232 -24.67 -25.09 -26.53
N HIS A 233 -24.58 -25.73 -27.69
CA HIS A 233 -25.53 -25.62 -28.81
C HIS A 233 -26.29 -26.95 -29.05
N SER A 234 -26.25 -27.89 -28.09
CA SER A 234 -26.89 -29.20 -28.23
C SER A 234 -28.42 -29.16 -28.05
N PHE A 235 -29.14 -29.14 -29.17
CA PHE A 235 -30.58 -29.43 -29.19
C PHE A 235 -30.82 -30.95 -29.14
N GLY A 236 -30.87 -31.51 -27.92
CA GLY A 236 -31.22 -32.91 -27.69
C GLY A 236 -32.71 -33.19 -27.94
N SER A 237 -33.02 -34.07 -28.90
CA SER A 237 -34.40 -34.44 -29.25
C SER A 237 -35.05 -35.37 -28.23
N ALA A 238 -36.27 -35.05 -27.79
CA ALA A 238 -37.09 -35.94 -26.98
C ALA A 238 -37.74 -37.04 -27.85
N GLU A 239 -37.38 -38.30 -27.64
CA GLU A 239 -38.16 -39.44 -28.14
C GLU A 239 -39.29 -39.81 -27.16
N SER A 240 -40.45 -40.13 -27.73
CA SER A 240 -41.75 -40.42 -27.10
C SER A 240 -42.49 -39.22 -26.48
N ARG A 241 -43.71 -38.99 -26.97
CA ARG A 241 -44.62 -37.92 -26.54
C ARG A 241 -45.66 -38.49 -25.56
N SER A 242 -45.63 -38.04 -24.32
CA SER A 242 -46.82 -37.99 -23.46
C SER A 242 -46.60 -36.90 -22.41
N VAL A 243 -47.36 -35.80 -22.51
CA VAL A 243 -47.19 -34.58 -21.70
C VAL A 243 -47.42 -34.87 -20.22
N PRO A 244 -46.59 -34.33 -19.32
CA PRO A 244 -47.11 -33.77 -18.07
C PRO A 244 -46.51 -32.38 -17.73
N GLY A 245 -47.19 -31.67 -16.83
CA GLY A 245 -46.85 -30.29 -16.45
C GLY A 245 -45.66 -30.14 -15.51
N ARG A 246 -45.38 -28.88 -15.17
CA ARG A 246 -44.28 -28.44 -14.31
C ARG A 246 -44.48 -28.88 -12.85
N ALA A 247 -43.95 -30.05 -12.49
CA ALA A 247 -43.84 -30.48 -11.10
C ALA A 247 -42.69 -29.72 -10.41
N VAL A 248 -43.04 -28.80 -9.50
CA VAL A 248 -42.07 -28.19 -8.58
C VAL A 248 -41.88 -29.16 -7.41
N ILE A 249 -40.71 -29.78 -7.32
CA ILE A 249 -40.31 -30.60 -6.18
C ILE A 249 -39.16 -29.90 -5.48
N ARG A 250 -39.45 -29.35 -4.29
CA ARG A 250 -38.47 -28.70 -3.41
C ARG A 250 -37.91 -29.77 -2.48
N GLN A 251 -36.66 -30.18 -2.71
CA GLN A 251 -35.90 -30.99 -1.76
C GLN A 251 -34.72 -30.16 -1.27
N THR A 252 -34.87 -29.57 -0.08
CA THR A 252 -33.77 -28.88 0.62
C THR A 252 -32.85 -29.94 1.21
N THR A 253 -31.56 -29.86 0.91
CA THR A 253 -30.51 -30.59 1.62
C THR A 253 -29.30 -29.67 1.65
N GLU A 254 -28.97 -29.20 2.84
CA GLU A 254 -28.02 -28.12 3.10
C GLU A 254 -26.78 -28.74 3.76
N THR A 255 -25.60 -28.53 3.18
CA THR A 255 -24.32 -29.00 3.74
C THR A 255 -23.19 -28.19 3.14
N GLU A 256 -22.35 -27.60 4.00
CA GLU A 256 -21.17 -26.82 3.61
C GLU A 256 -19.93 -27.68 3.31
N THR A 257 -18.93 -27.06 2.67
CA THR A 257 -17.50 -27.41 2.66
C THR A 257 -16.98 -28.46 1.65
N GLY A 258 -16.09 -27.99 0.76
CA GLY A 258 -14.73 -28.57 0.68
C GLY A 258 -14.40 -29.70 -0.31
N THR A 259 -14.07 -29.30 -1.54
CA THR A 259 -12.95 -29.83 -2.36
C THR A 259 -13.02 -31.25 -3.02
N ARG A 260 -12.78 -31.21 -4.35
CA ARG A 260 -12.07 -32.19 -5.20
C ARG A 260 -12.90 -33.22 -6.00
N SER A 261 -12.97 -32.96 -7.31
CA SER A 261 -13.04 -34.00 -8.35
C SER A 261 -11.77 -33.93 -9.21
N ARG A 262 -11.24 -35.09 -9.61
CA ARG A 262 -10.06 -35.21 -10.49
C ARG A 262 -10.29 -36.35 -11.48
N ARG A 263 -10.44 -36.03 -12.77
CA ARG A 263 -9.82 -36.75 -13.92
C ARG A 263 -10.26 -36.14 -15.25
N GLY A 264 -9.28 -36.02 -16.14
CA GLY A 264 -9.40 -35.47 -17.50
C GLY A 264 -7.98 -35.21 -17.98
N VAL A 265 -7.22 -36.28 -18.24
CA VAL A 265 -5.80 -36.18 -18.58
C VAL A 265 -5.68 -35.72 -20.02
N ASN A 266 -5.10 -34.54 -20.22
CA ASN A 266 -4.43 -34.19 -21.46
C ASN A 266 -3.02 -33.72 -21.07
N THR A 267 -1.99 -34.44 -21.51
CA THR A 267 -0.61 -34.22 -21.06
C THR A 267 0.06 -33.11 -21.85
N THR A 268 0.08 -31.90 -21.29
CA THR A 268 1.15 -30.92 -21.54
C THR A 268 2.24 -31.11 -20.49
N VAL A 269 3.51 -31.11 -20.92
CA VAL A 269 4.64 -31.15 -19.99
C VAL A 269 4.83 -29.74 -19.46
N VAL A 270 4.36 -29.48 -18.25
CA VAL A 270 4.59 -28.24 -17.52
C VAL A 270 5.97 -28.32 -16.87
N ALA A 271 6.76 -27.25 -16.98
CA ALA A 271 7.99 -27.10 -16.19
C ALA A 271 7.62 -26.95 -14.71
N GLN A 272 7.71 -28.04 -13.96
CA GLN A 272 7.52 -28.05 -12.51
C GLN A 272 8.77 -27.50 -11.85
N ILE A 273 8.67 -26.30 -11.26
CA ILE A 273 9.73 -25.72 -10.43
C ILE A 273 9.53 -26.23 -9.00
N ASP A 274 10.16 -27.35 -8.67
CA ASP A 274 10.22 -27.85 -7.28
C ASP A 274 11.31 -27.10 -6.52
N THR A 275 10.94 -26.46 -5.41
CA THR A 275 11.88 -25.77 -4.52
C THR A 275 12.43 -26.74 -3.46
N GLU A 276 13.62 -27.30 -3.68
CA GLU A 276 14.26 -28.12 -2.64
C GLU A 276 14.81 -27.24 -1.49
N SER A 277 14.40 -27.57 -0.27
CA SER A 277 14.76 -26.84 0.94
C SER A 277 16.21 -27.13 1.39
N GLN A 278 17.15 -26.27 0.99
CA GLN A 278 18.40 -26.12 1.74
C GLN A 278 18.19 -25.16 2.91
N GLY A 279 18.53 -25.63 4.12
CA GLY A 279 18.16 -24.97 5.37
C GLY A 279 18.63 -23.52 5.52
N ASP A 280 17.70 -22.69 6.01
CA ASP A 280 17.86 -21.34 6.58
C ASP A 280 19.10 -20.54 6.18
N ARG A 281 18.96 -19.67 5.17
CA ARG A 281 19.64 -18.37 5.22
C ARG A 281 18.85 -17.22 4.60
N VAL A 282 18.09 -16.54 5.44
CA VAL A 282 17.46 -15.24 5.18
C VAL A 282 18.52 -14.18 4.87
N VAL A 283 18.36 -13.42 3.78
CA VAL A 283 19.12 -12.17 3.54
C VAL A 283 18.17 -11.06 3.08
N SER A 284 17.91 -10.14 4.02
CA SER A 284 17.34 -8.78 3.89
C SER A 284 16.04 -8.55 3.08
N ARG A 285 14.95 -8.26 3.80
CA ARG A 285 13.82 -7.45 3.31
C ARG A 285 14.06 -5.99 3.70
N ALA A 286 13.93 -5.05 2.77
CA ALA A 286 13.97 -3.61 3.07
C ALA A 286 12.55 -3.04 3.27
N LEU A 287 11.93 -3.33 4.42
CA LEU A 287 10.86 -2.47 4.94
C LEU A 287 11.46 -1.04 5.09
N ILE A 288 10.70 0.06 4.89
CA ILE A 288 11.23 1.42 5.19
C ILE A 288 11.77 1.34 6.61
N PRO A 289 13.09 1.52 6.86
CA PRO A 289 13.67 1.01 8.09
C PRO A 289 13.15 1.74 9.33
N PHE A 290 12.52 2.90 9.16
CA PHE A 290 11.97 3.73 10.22
C PHE A 290 10.57 4.28 9.90
N ILE A 291 9.79 4.58 10.93
CA ILE A 291 8.45 5.17 10.83
C ILE A 291 8.57 6.65 10.46
N ARG A 292 7.72 7.11 9.52
CA ARG A 292 7.65 8.53 9.11
C ARG A 292 7.13 9.44 10.22
N ALA A 293 7.27 10.76 10.03
CA ALA A 293 6.70 11.73 10.95
C ALA A 293 5.16 11.62 11.01
N ARG A 294 4.60 11.44 12.22
CA ARG A 294 3.14 11.39 12.43
C ARG A 294 2.77 11.72 13.89
N ASN A 295 1.68 12.45 14.08
CA ASN A 295 1.10 12.69 15.40
C ASN A 295 0.10 11.57 15.74
N ILE A 296 0.20 11.04 16.96
CA ILE A 296 -0.66 9.97 17.50
C ILE A 296 -1.23 10.45 18.83
N THR A 297 -2.54 10.50 18.97
CA THR A 297 -3.19 10.75 20.26
C THR A 297 -3.35 9.44 21.01
N PHE A 298 -2.92 9.40 22.27
CA PHE A 298 -3.15 8.28 23.17
C PHE A 298 -4.19 8.65 24.24
N ASN A 299 -5.09 7.72 24.51
CA ASN A 299 -6.08 7.80 25.59
C ASN A 299 -5.95 6.54 26.44
N VAL A 300 -5.78 6.70 27.75
CA VAL A 300 -5.57 5.60 28.69
C VAL A 300 -6.45 5.74 29.92
N THR A 301 -7.07 4.62 30.32
CA THR A 301 -7.94 4.51 31.51
C THR A 301 -7.50 3.33 32.38
N GLY A 302 -7.85 3.32 33.67
CA GLY A 302 -7.56 2.20 34.58
C GLY A 302 -6.13 2.13 35.11
N MET A 303 -5.32 3.19 34.98
CA MET A 303 -4.02 3.28 35.63
C MET A 303 -4.17 3.63 37.12
N LYS A 304 -3.11 3.43 37.92
CA LYS A 304 -3.08 3.86 39.33
C LYS A 304 -3.30 5.39 39.44
N PRO A 305 -4.28 5.90 40.21
CA PRO A 305 -4.55 7.32 40.36
C PRO A 305 -3.36 8.15 40.83
N LEU A 306 -3.36 9.43 40.45
CA LEU A 306 -2.39 10.47 40.89
C LEU A 306 -0.91 10.04 40.77
N THR A 307 -0.59 9.12 39.87
CA THR A 307 0.72 8.53 39.70
C THR A 307 1.40 9.12 38.46
N LYS A 308 2.70 9.44 38.58
CA LYS A 308 3.51 9.87 37.43
C LYS A 308 3.83 8.66 36.55
N VAL A 309 3.68 8.83 35.24
CA VAL A 309 3.99 7.80 34.24
C VAL A 309 4.97 8.33 33.20
N TYR A 310 5.64 7.42 32.52
CA TYR A 310 6.66 7.68 31.51
C TYR A 310 6.28 6.97 30.21
N PRO A 311 6.30 7.65 29.06
CA PRO A 311 5.97 7.06 27.77
C PRO A 311 7.20 6.44 27.12
N PHE A 312 7.05 5.21 26.63
CA PHE A 312 8.04 4.48 25.88
C PHE A 312 7.46 4.04 24.53
N PHE A 313 8.26 4.15 23.49
CA PHE A 313 7.92 3.62 22.16
C PHE A 313 9.08 2.75 21.68
N ASP A 314 8.77 1.49 21.35
CA ASP A 314 9.77 0.46 21.04
C ASP A 314 10.88 0.32 22.10
N LYS A 315 10.49 0.40 23.38
CA LYS A 315 11.35 0.43 24.58
C LYS A 315 12.21 1.68 24.78
N SER A 316 12.29 2.60 23.82
CA SER A 316 12.98 3.88 23.99
C SER A 316 12.09 4.92 24.67
N ASN A 317 12.68 5.78 25.50
CA ASN A 317 11.93 6.82 26.23
C ASN A 317 11.58 7.97 25.27
N VAL A 318 10.28 8.29 25.16
CA VAL A 318 9.78 9.32 24.24
C VAL A 318 9.18 10.54 24.94
N THR A 319 9.54 10.78 26.21
CA THR A 319 8.98 11.88 27.02
C THR A 319 9.08 13.25 26.31
N SER A 320 10.21 13.55 25.66
CA SER A 320 10.42 14.81 24.93
C SER A 320 9.53 14.97 23.69
N LEU A 321 9.01 13.87 23.15
CA LEU A 321 8.15 13.81 21.96
C LEU A 321 6.66 13.77 22.32
N VAL A 322 6.32 13.80 23.62
CA VAL A 322 4.96 13.68 24.12
C VAL A 322 4.48 15.00 24.76
N THR A 323 3.26 15.39 24.41
CA THR A 323 2.54 16.55 24.93
C THR A 323 1.31 16.07 25.71
N PRO A 324 1.23 16.22 27.05
CA PRO A 324 -0.01 16.00 27.78
C PRO A 324 -1.13 16.92 27.30
N SER A 325 -2.38 16.45 27.36
CA SER A 325 -3.56 17.26 27.05
C SER A 325 -3.60 18.54 27.90
N GLY A 326 -3.53 19.71 27.24
CA GLY A 326 -3.49 21.02 27.90
C GLY A 326 -2.11 21.46 28.43
N GLY A 327 -1.03 20.74 28.13
CA GLY A 327 0.34 21.09 28.48
C GLY A 327 1.26 21.35 27.28
N SER A 328 2.57 21.41 27.53
CA SER A 328 3.63 21.54 26.52
C SER A 328 4.33 20.21 26.24
N ALA A 329 4.99 20.09 25.09
CA ALA A 329 5.88 18.95 24.80
C ALA A 329 6.93 18.76 25.91
N GLY A 330 7.22 17.52 26.28
CA GLY A 330 8.09 17.19 27.41
C GLY A 330 7.45 17.34 28.80
N GLY A 331 6.17 17.69 28.88
CA GLY A 331 5.46 17.87 30.15
C GLY A 331 5.33 16.59 30.98
N ASN A 332 5.23 16.74 32.31
CA ASN A 332 5.00 15.60 33.21
C ASN A 332 3.64 14.93 32.92
N LEU A 333 3.67 13.64 32.63
CA LEU A 333 2.48 12.80 32.53
C LEU A 333 2.07 12.30 33.92
N ILE A 334 0.92 12.75 34.42
CA ILE A 334 0.34 12.34 35.70
C ILE A 334 -1.11 11.90 35.46
N THR A 335 -1.48 10.73 35.96
CA THR A 335 -2.84 10.20 35.86
C THR A 335 -3.82 10.99 36.74
N SER A 336 -5.07 11.12 36.31
CA SER A 336 -6.15 11.73 37.10
C SER A 336 -6.43 10.97 38.40
N ALA A 337 -7.32 11.53 39.24
CA ALA A 337 -7.85 10.83 40.42
C ALA A 337 -8.65 9.55 40.10
N ALA A 338 -9.07 9.38 38.84
CA ALA A 338 -9.75 8.19 38.31
C ALA A 338 -8.82 7.29 37.45
N GLY A 339 -7.50 7.55 37.44
CA GLY A 339 -6.55 6.70 36.72
C GLY A 339 -6.48 6.93 35.20
N LYS A 340 -6.95 8.09 34.72
CA LYS A 340 -6.99 8.44 33.29
C LYS A 340 -5.85 9.36 32.87
N ILE A 341 -5.34 9.21 31.65
CA ILE A 341 -4.38 10.14 31.04
C ILE A 341 -4.55 10.22 29.52
N VAL A 342 -4.40 11.43 28.97
CA VAL A 342 -4.54 11.74 27.54
C VAL A 342 -3.40 12.66 27.10
N GLY A 343 -2.87 12.42 25.90
CA GLY A 343 -1.86 13.27 25.29
C GLY A 343 -1.58 12.90 23.84
N THR A 344 -0.69 13.66 23.20
CA THR A 344 -0.26 13.43 21.81
C THR A 344 1.23 13.13 21.78
N PHE A 345 1.59 12.03 21.12
CA PHE A 345 2.95 11.63 20.79
C PHE A 345 3.26 12.02 19.34
N ALA A 346 4.29 12.84 19.13
CA ALA A 346 4.76 13.24 17.81
C ALA A 346 5.95 12.36 17.40
N ILE A 347 5.74 11.43 16.46
CA ILE A 347 6.84 10.74 15.80
C ILE A 347 7.56 11.77 14.92
N PRO A 348 8.89 11.97 15.08
CA PRO A 348 9.66 12.92 14.28
C PRO A 348 10.08 12.31 12.94
N ASP A 349 10.46 13.14 11.98
CA ASP A 349 10.94 12.70 10.67
C ASP A 349 12.26 11.90 10.81
N PRO A 350 12.33 10.63 10.38
CA PRO A 350 13.55 9.83 10.48
C PRO A 350 14.67 10.33 9.56
N ASN A 351 14.36 11.07 8.50
CA ASN A 351 15.34 11.53 7.51
C ASN A 351 16.20 12.70 8.04
N VAL A 352 15.70 13.47 9.00
CA VAL A 352 16.45 14.57 9.64
C VAL A 352 17.52 14.02 10.60
N GLN A 353 18.76 14.50 10.46
CA GLN A 353 19.88 14.08 11.30
C GLN A 353 19.66 14.52 12.76
N GLY A 354 19.78 13.57 13.70
CA GLY A 354 19.61 13.81 15.14
C GLY A 354 18.22 13.44 15.70
N ASN A 355 17.22 13.19 14.85
CA ASN A 355 15.90 12.73 15.30
C ASN A 355 15.93 11.28 15.79
N ALA A 356 15.01 10.96 16.72
CA ALA A 356 14.77 9.59 17.16
C ALA A 356 14.15 8.77 16.01
N ARG A 357 14.68 7.55 15.78
CA ARG A 357 14.29 6.68 14.66
C ARG A 357 13.71 5.37 15.18
N PHE A 358 12.41 5.16 14.99
CA PHE A 358 11.69 3.95 15.41
C PHE A 358 11.48 3.05 14.21
N ARG A 359 11.69 1.73 14.33
CA ARG A 359 11.53 0.84 13.17
C ARG A 359 10.06 0.63 12.80
N THR A 360 9.79 0.39 11.54
CA THR A 360 8.49 -0.10 11.03
C THR A 360 8.11 -1.48 11.57
N GLY A 361 6.87 -1.89 11.31
CA GLY A 361 6.20 -3.05 11.90
C GLY A 361 5.42 -2.69 13.16
N ASP A 362 4.96 -3.72 13.88
CA ASP A 362 4.20 -3.57 15.13
C ASP A 362 5.11 -3.06 16.26
N ARG A 363 4.85 -1.83 16.73
CA ARG A 363 5.60 -1.18 17.80
C ARG A 363 4.72 -0.96 19.01
N VAL A 364 5.19 -1.38 20.18
CA VAL A 364 4.47 -1.16 21.43
C VAL A 364 4.72 0.27 21.91
N PHE A 365 3.64 1.04 22.03
CA PHE A 365 3.58 2.24 22.86
C PHE A 365 3.17 1.83 24.27
N ARG A 366 3.97 2.19 25.28
CA ARG A 366 3.79 1.76 26.67
C ARG A 366 3.93 2.96 27.60
N LEU A 367 2.93 3.17 28.45
CA LEU A 367 2.97 4.10 29.57
C LEU A 367 3.18 3.30 30.85
N THR A 368 4.12 3.70 31.70
CA THR A 368 4.38 2.98 32.96
C THR A 368 4.95 3.90 34.03
N SER A 369 4.76 3.57 35.32
CA SER A 369 5.38 4.31 36.43
C SER A 369 6.89 4.13 36.55
N SER A 370 7.50 3.16 35.85
CA SER A 370 8.96 2.98 35.79
C SER A 370 9.62 4.00 34.85
N ASP A 371 10.62 4.74 35.34
CA ASP A 371 11.45 5.66 34.56
C ASP A 371 12.40 4.96 33.57
N LYS A 372 12.55 3.64 33.70
CA LYS A 372 13.43 2.77 32.88
C LYS A 372 12.69 1.71 32.06
N ASN A 373 11.35 1.72 32.07
CA ASN A 373 10.51 0.69 31.45
C ASN A 373 10.79 -0.73 31.97
N GLU A 374 11.04 -0.86 33.28
CA GLU A 374 11.21 -2.17 33.92
C GLU A 374 9.89 -2.97 33.90
N ILE A 375 10.02 -4.28 33.69
CA ILE A 375 8.90 -5.25 33.60
C ILE A 375 8.91 -6.21 34.80
N ALA A 376 10.05 -6.34 35.49
CA ALA A 376 10.24 -7.19 36.66
C ALA A 376 11.20 -6.48 37.65
N PRO A 377 10.79 -6.17 38.90
CA PRO A 377 9.44 -6.34 39.44
C PRO A 377 8.39 -5.57 38.64
N GLU A 378 7.14 -6.01 38.71
CA GLU A 378 6.05 -5.40 37.93
C GLU A 378 5.84 -3.95 38.40
N PRO A 379 5.82 -2.96 37.49
CA PRO A 379 5.72 -1.55 37.86
C PRO A 379 4.34 -1.25 38.46
N GLU A 380 4.27 -0.27 39.37
CA GLU A 380 3.05 0.06 40.12
C GLU A 380 1.81 0.32 39.26
N THR A 381 2.00 0.76 38.01
CA THR A 381 0.99 0.76 36.97
C THR A 381 1.63 0.76 35.59
N PHE A 382 0.94 0.17 34.61
CA PHE A 382 1.31 0.27 33.20
C PHE A 382 0.08 0.16 32.30
N ALA A 383 0.19 0.67 31.09
CA ALA A 383 -0.76 0.50 30.00
C ALA A 383 0.01 0.40 28.69
N GLN A 384 -0.49 -0.36 27.71
CA GLN A 384 0.20 -0.55 26.44
C GLN A 384 -0.76 -0.75 25.27
N ALA A 385 -0.36 -0.25 24.11
CA ALA A 385 -1.05 -0.40 22.83
C ALA A 385 -0.02 -0.71 21.73
N ILE A 386 -0.48 -1.36 20.65
CA ILE A 386 0.34 -1.61 19.47
C ILE A 386 0.02 -0.53 18.44
N TYR A 387 1.06 0.13 17.94
CA TYR A 387 1.00 0.96 16.75
C TYR A 387 1.55 0.16 15.57
N SER A 388 0.77 -0.01 14.52
CA SER A 388 1.14 -0.86 13.37
C SER A 388 1.58 0.02 12.20
N ALA A 389 2.87 0.04 11.87
CA ALA A 389 3.43 0.95 10.87
C ALA A 389 4.04 0.20 9.68
N THR A 390 3.37 0.20 8.53
CA THR A 390 3.79 -0.50 7.29
C THR A 390 4.22 0.51 6.22
N GLY A 391 5.51 0.84 6.24
CA GLY A 391 6.16 1.59 5.19
C GLY A 391 6.90 0.68 4.22
N ILE A 392 6.58 0.72 2.91
CA ILE A 392 7.23 -0.10 1.88
C ILE A 392 8.30 0.72 1.14
N LEU A 393 9.55 0.26 1.20
CA LEU A 393 10.67 0.73 0.37
C LEU A 393 10.97 -0.39 -0.63
N SER A 394 10.96 -0.09 -1.93
CA SER A 394 11.07 -1.16 -2.93
C SER A 394 12.46 -1.34 -3.50
N THR A 395 13.02 -2.52 -3.21
CA THR A 395 13.77 -3.35 -4.15
C THR A 395 13.38 -4.81 -3.85
N ILE A 396 12.86 -5.57 -4.84
CA ILE A 396 12.07 -6.79 -4.58
C ILE A 396 12.45 -7.99 -5.46
N GLN A 397 12.44 -9.18 -4.84
CA GLN A 397 12.07 -10.45 -5.48
C GLN A 397 10.99 -11.14 -4.61
N GLU A 398 9.93 -11.67 -5.23
CA GLU A 398 8.85 -12.44 -4.58
C GLU A 398 9.05 -13.97 -4.71
N THR A 399 8.45 -14.85 -3.89
CA THR A 399 7.03 -15.29 -3.96
C THR A 399 6.76 -16.32 -2.83
N ILE A 400 5.61 -16.50 -2.16
CA ILE A 400 4.44 -15.70 -1.72
C ILE A 400 3.80 -16.48 -0.51
N ILE A 401 3.11 -15.82 0.43
CA ILE A 401 1.82 -16.24 1.06
C ILE A 401 1.19 -14.97 1.67
N ALA A 402 -0.06 -14.68 1.32
CA ALA A 402 -0.88 -13.58 1.84
C ALA A 402 -1.68 -14.06 3.08
N THR A 403 -2.51 -13.31 3.83
CA THR A 403 -3.19 -12.01 3.70
C THR A 403 -3.38 -11.40 5.10
N ARG A 404 -3.72 -10.10 5.20
CA ARG A 404 -4.29 -9.36 6.35
C ARG A 404 -4.54 -10.18 7.63
N ASN A 405 -3.90 -9.76 8.72
CA ASN A 405 -4.28 -10.18 10.07
C ASN A 405 -5.75 -9.83 10.34
N ALA A 406 -6.62 -10.84 10.42
CA ALA A 406 -7.85 -10.71 11.18
C ALA A 406 -7.48 -10.65 12.68
N ARG A 407 -8.07 -9.72 13.45
CA ARG A 407 -8.06 -9.83 14.91
C ARG A 407 -9.05 -10.92 15.32
N VAL A 408 -8.64 -12.18 15.14
CA VAL A 408 -9.30 -13.35 15.74
C VAL A 408 -8.29 -14.03 16.64
N GLU A 409 -8.46 -13.80 17.92
CA GLU A 409 -7.91 -14.64 18.98
C GLU A 409 -8.69 -15.97 18.96
N VAL A 410 -8.04 -17.12 18.72
CA VAL A 410 -8.37 -18.45 19.29
C VAL A 410 -7.09 -19.29 19.23
N ARG A 411 -6.86 -20.12 20.25
CA ARG A 411 -5.72 -21.03 20.39
C ARG A 411 -6.06 -22.41 19.83
N ASN A 412 -5.12 -23.06 19.13
CA ASN A 412 -5.31 -24.42 18.64
C ASN A 412 -5.64 -25.42 19.76
N VAL A 413 -6.67 -26.25 19.54
CA VAL A 413 -6.84 -27.53 20.23
C VAL A 413 -5.91 -28.57 19.57
N SER A 414 -5.28 -29.43 20.36
CA SER A 414 -4.27 -30.37 19.87
C SER A 414 -4.86 -31.65 19.27
N GLN A 415 -4.18 -32.21 18.28
CA GLN A 415 -3.89 -33.64 18.30
C GLN A 415 -2.41 -33.89 17.97
N THR A 416 -1.90 -35.02 18.46
CA THR A 416 -0.49 -35.24 18.79
C THR A 416 0.39 -35.67 17.62
N GLU A 417 1.52 -34.98 17.41
CA GLU A 417 2.81 -35.65 17.25
C GLU A 417 3.96 -34.75 17.75
N ALA A 418 5.04 -35.38 18.24
CA ALA A 418 5.92 -34.75 19.21
C ALA A 418 7.16 -34.07 18.59
N THR A 419 7.25 -32.75 18.71
CA THR A 419 8.54 -32.04 18.62
C THR A 419 8.64 -30.98 19.72
N SER A 420 9.61 -31.14 20.61
CA SER A 420 9.80 -30.27 21.78
C SER A 420 10.28 -28.87 21.39
N ARG A 421 9.43 -27.86 21.54
CA ARG A 421 9.84 -26.45 21.58
C ARG A 421 9.21 -25.77 22.81
N THR A 422 10.01 -25.53 23.83
CA THR A 422 9.59 -24.88 25.08
C THR A 422 9.47 -23.37 24.84
N ASP A 423 8.28 -22.90 24.48
CA ASP A 423 7.98 -21.48 24.38
C ASP A 423 7.18 -21.02 25.61
N THR A 424 7.86 -20.38 26.57
CA THR A 424 7.24 -19.87 27.80
C THR A 424 6.57 -18.51 27.55
N ARG A 425 5.35 -18.54 27.02
CA ARG A 425 4.45 -17.37 27.04
C ARG A 425 3.83 -17.24 28.44
N ARG A 426 4.11 -16.13 29.14
CA ARG A 426 3.36 -15.73 30.35
C ARG A 426 2.32 -14.68 29.95
N GLU A 427 1.09 -15.12 29.78
CA GLU A 427 -0.06 -14.23 29.86
C GLU A 427 -0.21 -13.78 31.32
N VAL A 428 -0.35 -12.48 31.55
CA VAL A 428 -0.60 -11.93 32.89
C VAL A 428 -2.08 -12.16 33.22
N VAL A 429 -2.36 -13.33 33.77
CA VAL A 429 -3.68 -13.66 34.34
C VAL A 429 -3.77 -12.92 35.68
N GLY A 430 -4.39 -11.74 35.66
CA GLY A 430 -4.78 -11.05 36.88
C GLY A 430 -5.85 -11.85 37.62
N TRP A 431 -5.76 -11.88 38.94
CA TRP A 431 -6.78 -12.47 39.81
C TRP A 431 -7.90 -11.45 40.01
N TRP A 432 -8.83 -11.42 39.07
CA TRP A 432 -10.11 -10.71 39.17
C TRP A 432 -11.23 -11.72 39.41
N ASP A 433 -12.27 -11.32 40.14
CA ASP A 433 -13.48 -12.13 40.37
C ASP A 433 -14.69 -11.58 39.59
N PRO A 434 -14.75 -11.75 38.25
CA PRO A 434 -15.83 -11.23 37.43
C PRO A 434 -17.18 -11.89 37.70
N LEU A 435 -18.22 -11.06 37.59
CA LEU A 435 -19.61 -11.50 37.43
C LEU A 435 -19.95 -11.51 35.94
N ALA A 436 -20.47 -12.62 35.42
CA ALA A 436 -20.85 -12.74 34.01
C ALA A 436 -22.27 -13.29 33.83
N GLN A 437 -22.96 -12.86 32.78
CA GLN A 437 -24.31 -13.31 32.42
C GLN A 437 -24.33 -13.73 30.95
N SER A 438 -24.80 -14.94 30.65
CA SER A 438 -24.97 -15.38 29.27
C SER A 438 -26.19 -14.77 28.58
N PHE A 439 -26.07 -14.57 27.27
CA PHE A 439 -27.15 -14.22 26.36
C PHE A 439 -26.90 -14.81 24.97
N MET A 440 -27.98 -15.12 24.25
CA MET A 440 -27.95 -15.59 22.88
C MET A 440 -28.76 -14.64 21.98
N PRO A 441 -28.17 -14.02 20.96
CA PRO A 441 -28.86 -13.21 19.98
C PRO A 441 -29.87 -14.03 19.17
N GLN A 442 -31.06 -13.47 18.96
CA GLN A 442 -32.18 -14.14 18.27
C GLN A 442 -32.55 -13.50 16.92
N ALA A 443 -31.98 -12.35 16.56
CA ALA A 443 -32.26 -11.70 15.28
C ALA A 443 -31.52 -12.42 14.13
N GLU A 444 -32.27 -12.86 13.11
CA GLU A 444 -31.75 -13.60 11.95
C GLU A 444 -30.60 -12.85 11.25
N GLY A 445 -29.45 -13.52 11.09
CA GLY A 445 -28.21 -12.96 10.54
C GLY A 445 -27.31 -12.21 11.55
N GLY A 446 -27.72 -12.14 12.83
CA GLY A 446 -27.00 -11.45 13.91
C GLY A 446 -27.51 -10.03 14.15
N GLU A 447 -26.89 -9.33 15.10
CA GLU A 447 -27.29 -7.98 15.48
C GLU A 447 -26.11 -7.15 16.02
N TYR A 448 -26.26 -5.83 16.02
CA TYR A 448 -25.27 -4.91 16.58
C TYR A 448 -25.69 -4.42 17.96
N ILE A 449 -24.95 -4.81 18.99
CA ILE A 449 -25.12 -4.30 20.35
C ILE A 449 -24.54 -2.89 20.45
N THR A 450 -25.32 -1.95 20.99
CA THR A 450 -24.96 -0.51 21.02
C THR A 450 -24.71 0.00 22.43
N LYS A 451 -25.49 -0.48 23.41
CA LYS A 451 -25.35 -0.13 24.82
C LYS A 451 -25.94 -1.22 25.71
N ILE A 452 -25.56 -1.20 26.99
CA ILE A 452 -26.13 -2.03 28.04
C ILE A 452 -26.41 -1.18 29.29
N ASP A 453 -27.61 -1.29 29.85
CA ASP A 453 -27.94 -0.74 31.16
C ASP A 453 -27.62 -1.79 32.24
N THR A 454 -26.84 -1.38 33.24
CA THR A 454 -26.42 -2.20 34.39
C THR A 454 -26.82 -1.51 35.69
N PHE A 455 -27.17 -2.26 36.74
CA PHE A 455 -27.74 -1.70 37.96
C PHE A 455 -26.80 -1.94 39.16
N PHE A 456 -26.41 -0.86 39.84
CA PHE A 456 -25.51 -0.92 41.00
C PHE A 456 -26.18 -0.37 42.27
N GLN A 457 -25.84 -0.94 43.42
CA GLN A 457 -26.23 -0.47 44.75
C GLN A 457 -25.12 0.36 45.41
N GLY A 458 -23.86 -0.04 45.19
CA GLY A 458 -22.68 0.66 45.68
C GLY A 458 -21.63 0.84 44.59
N LYS A 459 -20.78 1.87 44.75
CA LYS A 459 -19.63 2.18 43.89
C LYS A 459 -18.45 2.68 44.71
N ASP A 460 -17.24 2.53 44.18
CA ASP A 460 -16.05 3.18 44.74
C ASP A 460 -15.99 4.66 44.32
N PRO A 461 -15.55 5.61 45.17
CA PRO A 461 -15.39 7.01 44.79
C PRO A 461 -14.18 7.29 43.87
N SER A 462 -13.28 6.32 43.67
CA SER A 462 -11.99 6.49 42.97
C SER A 462 -11.67 5.42 41.92
N LEU A 463 -12.14 4.18 42.13
CA LEU A 463 -11.83 3.04 41.27
C LEU A 463 -12.92 2.84 40.20
N PRO A 464 -12.57 2.62 38.92
CA PRO A 464 -13.54 2.42 37.84
C PRO A 464 -14.15 1.01 37.84
N VAL A 465 -15.18 0.81 37.01
CA VAL A 465 -15.76 -0.50 36.68
C VAL A 465 -15.63 -0.75 35.17
N THR A 466 -15.35 -1.99 34.78
CA THR A 466 -15.21 -2.37 33.36
C THR A 466 -16.25 -3.42 32.97
N ILE A 467 -16.82 -3.22 31.78
CA ILE A 467 -17.86 -4.05 31.17
C ILE A 467 -17.34 -4.58 29.84
N GLN A 468 -17.49 -5.88 29.61
CA GLN A 468 -17.03 -6.57 28.40
C GLN A 468 -18.12 -7.47 27.81
N ILE A 469 -18.08 -7.67 26.49
CA ILE A 469 -18.81 -8.72 25.78
C ILE A 469 -17.79 -9.76 25.30
N ARG A 470 -18.03 -11.03 25.63
CA ARG A 470 -17.13 -12.15 25.33
C ARG A 470 -17.86 -13.29 24.65
N GLU A 471 -17.11 -14.10 23.91
CA GLU A 471 -17.58 -15.39 23.38
C GLU A 471 -17.70 -16.42 24.51
N MET A 472 -18.68 -17.31 24.41
CA MET A 472 -18.77 -18.51 25.24
C MET A 472 -18.32 -19.74 24.44
N ASP A 473 -17.72 -20.71 25.12
CA ASP A 473 -17.36 -22.01 24.55
C ASP A 473 -17.95 -23.12 25.42
N ASN A 474 -18.65 -24.06 24.79
CA ASN A 474 -19.36 -25.17 25.44
C ASN A 474 -20.18 -24.74 26.69
N GLY A 475 -20.88 -23.62 26.60
CA GLY A 475 -21.72 -23.07 27.69
C GLY A 475 -20.97 -22.32 28.80
N TYR A 476 -19.67 -22.02 28.65
CA TYR A 476 -18.89 -21.27 29.66
C TYR A 476 -18.24 -20.00 29.09
N PRO A 477 -18.16 -18.90 29.86
CA PRO A 477 -17.46 -17.68 29.43
C PRO A 477 -15.98 -17.90 29.13
N THR A 478 -15.50 -17.40 27.99
CA THR A 478 -14.07 -17.41 27.66
C THR A 478 -13.36 -16.12 28.11
N THR A 479 -12.03 -16.07 27.92
CA THR A 479 -11.24 -14.83 28.08
C THR A 479 -11.28 -13.94 26.84
N LYS A 480 -11.84 -14.40 25.72
CA LYS A 480 -11.82 -13.72 24.43
C LYS A 480 -12.89 -12.62 24.38
N VAL A 481 -12.43 -11.38 24.27
CA VAL A 481 -13.28 -10.18 24.20
C VAL A 481 -13.53 -9.80 22.76
N LEU A 482 -14.81 -9.58 22.40
CA LEU A 482 -15.17 -9.13 21.06
C LEU A 482 -14.52 -7.79 20.69
N PRO A 483 -14.27 -7.51 19.40
CA PRO A 483 -13.93 -6.16 18.93
C PRO A 483 -14.97 -5.14 19.44
N PHE A 484 -14.50 -3.99 19.92
CA PHE A 484 -15.29 -2.88 20.47
C PHE A 484 -16.11 -3.19 21.75
N GLY A 485 -16.33 -4.47 22.08
CA GLY A 485 -17.04 -4.96 23.27
C GLY A 485 -16.27 -4.84 24.60
N SER A 486 -15.59 -3.71 24.85
CA SER A 486 -14.96 -3.42 26.15
C SER A 486 -15.03 -1.93 26.47
N LYS A 487 -15.71 -1.57 27.56
CA LYS A 487 -15.89 -0.19 28.03
C LYS A 487 -15.60 -0.09 29.53
N THR A 488 -14.81 0.89 29.92
CA THR A 488 -14.53 1.22 31.32
C THR A 488 -15.25 2.52 31.68
N LEU A 489 -15.97 2.54 32.80
CA LEU A 489 -16.67 3.71 33.34
C LEU A 489 -15.95 4.26 34.57
N GLU A 490 -15.83 5.59 34.65
CA GLU A 490 -15.35 6.29 35.84
C GLU A 490 -16.43 6.31 36.95
N PRO A 491 -16.05 6.42 38.24
CA PRO A 491 -16.99 6.59 39.36
C PRO A 491 -18.06 7.67 39.20
N SER A 492 -17.77 8.71 38.41
CA SER A 492 -18.68 9.81 38.07
C SER A 492 -19.80 9.39 37.12
N GLU A 493 -19.54 8.40 36.24
CA GLU A 493 -20.45 7.89 35.22
C GLU A 493 -21.38 6.80 35.77
N VAL A 494 -20.97 6.12 36.85
CA VAL A 494 -21.78 5.09 37.53
C VAL A 494 -22.87 5.71 38.41
N SER A 495 -24.12 5.34 38.17
CA SER A 495 -25.27 5.67 39.02
C SER A 495 -25.62 4.50 39.96
N ILE A 496 -26.07 4.83 41.18
CA ILE A 496 -26.43 3.85 42.20
C ILE A 496 -27.88 4.04 42.66
N SER A 497 -28.53 2.95 43.06
CA SER A 497 -29.86 2.97 43.68
C SER A 497 -30.04 1.82 44.69
N ASP A 498 -30.69 2.11 45.81
CA ASP A 498 -31.00 1.13 46.87
C ASP A 498 -32.21 0.22 46.52
N ASP A 499 -32.97 0.55 45.48
CA ASP A 499 -34.16 -0.16 45.01
C ASP A 499 -34.00 -0.73 43.58
N ALA A 500 -32.78 -0.68 43.03
CA ALA A 500 -32.46 -1.04 41.65
C ALA A 500 -33.28 -0.30 40.57
N SER A 501 -33.79 0.91 40.86
CA SER A 501 -34.57 1.71 39.89
C SER A 501 -33.71 2.51 38.91
N VAL A 502 -32.47 2.87 39.29
CA VAL A 502 -31.59 3.73 38.49
C VAL A 502 -30.55 2.89 37.75
N ALA A 503 -30.58 2.95 36.43
CA ALA A 503 -29.60 2.32 35.54
C ALA A 503 -28.30 3.12 35.42
N THR A 504 -27.19 2.41 35.26
CA THR A 504 -25.94 2.91 34.69
C THR A 504 -25.86 2.46 33.24
N THR A 505 -26.06 3.38 32.31
CA THR A 505 -25.96 3.13 30.86
C THR A 505 -24.51 3.10 30.41
N VAL A 506 -24.09 1.94 29.91
CA VAL A 506 -22.79 1.70 29.28
C VAL A 506 -22.98 1.76 27.76
N THR A 507 -22.63 2.87 27.12
CA THR A 507 -22.59 2.95 25.65
C THR A 507 -21.22 2.47 25.16
N PHE A 508 -21.20 1.54 24.20
CA PHE A 508 -19.96 1.11 23.55
C PHE A 508 -19.48 2.21 22.58
N ASP A 509 -18.16 2.28 22.34
CA ASP A 509 -17.58 3.33 21.50
C ASP A 509 -17.95 3.13 20.02
N GLU A 510 -18.05 1.87 19.58
CA GLU A 510 -18.55 1.41 18.28
C GLU A 510 -19.58 0.27 18.50
N PRO A 511 -20.55 0.06 17.58
CA PRO A 511 -21.51 -1.04 17.69
C PRO A 511 -20.84 -2.42 17.57
N VAL A 512 -21.13 -3.32 18.51
CA VAL A 512 -20.53 -4.65 18.62
C VAL A 512 -21.37 -5.68 17.87
N TYR A 513 -20.87 -6.24 16.78
CA TYR A 513 -21.55 -7.32 16.06
C TYR A 513 -21.53 -8.62 16.87
N VAL A 514 -22.71 -9.24 17.03
CA VAL A 514 -22.89 -10.58 17.60
C VAL A 514 -23.68 -11.45 16.64
N LYS A 515 -23.26 -12.71 16.44
CA LYS A 515 -23.91 -13.64 15.52
C LYS A 515 -25.15 -14.28 16.15
N ASP A 516 -26.15 -14.59 15.34
CA ASP A 516 -27.30 -15.37 15.74
C ASP A 516 -26.96 -16.82 16.07
N GLY A 517 -27.68 -17.39 17.04
CA GLY A 517 -27.51 -18.80 17.45
C GLY A 517 -26.16 -19.13 18.11
N VAL A 518 -25.35 -18.13 18.46
CA VAL A 518 -24.09 -18.26 19.21
C VAL A 518 -24.27 -17.66 20.60
N GLU A 519 -23.79 -18.37 21.63
CA GLU A 519 -23.83 -17.88 23.01
C GLU A 519 -22.69 -16.88 23.27
N TYR A 520 -23.05 -15.75 23.87
CA TYR A 520 -22.14 -14.70 24.33
C TYR A 520 -22.40 -14.41 25.80
N CYS A 521 -21.48 -13.71 26.46
CA CYS A 521 -21.71 -13.24 27.82
C CYS A 521 -21.27 -11.79 28.02
N VAL A 522 -22.05 -11.07 28.84
CA VAL A 522 -21.64 -9.79 29.43
C VAL A 522 -20.82 -10.11 30.67
N VAL A 523 -19.69 -9.43 30.85
CA VAL A 523 -18.79 -9.59 32.00
C VAL A 523 -18.56 -8.25 32.68
N LEU A 524 -18.78 -8.18 33.99
CA LEU A 524 -18.57 -7.02 34.86
C LEU A 524 -17.42 -7.30 35.84
N PHE A 525 -16.45 -6.38 35.95
CA PHE A 525 -15.35 -6.50 36.92
C PHE A 525 -14.77 -5.15 37.35
N THR A 526 -14.09 -5.12 38.50
CA THR A 526 -13.43 -3.95 39.08
C THR A 526 -12.33 -4.37 40.07
N ASP A 527 -11.38 -3.48 40.35
CA ASP A 527 -10.37 -3.66 41.40
C ASP A 527 -10.85 -3.17 42.79
N SER A 528 -12.15 -2.91 42.99
CA SER A 528 -12.73 -2.47 44.28
C SER A 528 -13.78 -3.41 44.84
N GLN A 529 -13.67 -3.71 46.14
CA GLN A 529 -14.71 -4.40 46.92
C GLN A 529 -16.00 -3.59 47.15
N LYS A 530 -16.07 -2.33 46.73
CA LYS A 530 -17.21 -1.43 47.01
C LYS A 530 -18.29 -1.42 45.92
N TYR A 531 -18.05 -2.08 44.78
CA TYR A 531 -19.07 -2.21 43.75
C TYR A 531 -19.98 -3.39 44.03
N PHE A 532 -21.27 -3.10 44.14
CA PHE A 532 -22.32 -4.09 44.33
C PHE A 532 -23.28 -4.01 43.16
N ALA A 533 -23.39 -5.10 42.39
CA ALA A 533 -24.33 -5.22 41.28
C ALA A 533 -25.64 -5.84 41.78
N TRP A 534 -26.76 -5.43 41.19
CA TRP A 534 -28.07 -6.02 41.47
C TRP A 534 -28.25 -7.33 40.69
N ILE A 535 -28.60 -8.40 41.41
CA ILE A 535 -28.99 -9.69 40.83
C ILE A 535 -30.38 -10.07 41.35
N SER A 536 -31.04 -10.96 40.63
CA SER A 536 -32.27 -11.62 41.07
C SER A 536 -31.99 -13.08 41.41
N ARG A 537 -32.81 -13.63 42.29
CA ARG A 537 -32.81 -15.06 42.62
C ARG A 537 -34.23 -15.59 42.64
N MET A 538 -34.42 -16.76 42.04
CA MET A 538 -35.72 -17.42 41.99
C MET A 538 -36.24 -17.74 43.40
N GLY A 539 -37.49 -17.38 43.68
CA GLY A 539 -38.16 -17.60 44.97
C GLY A 539 -38.08 -16.43 45.96
N GLU A 540 -37.34 -15.37 45.67
CA GLU A 540 -37.28 -14.15 46.49
C GLU A 540 -38.25 -13.06 45.98
N THR A 541 -38.57 -12.08 46.82
CA THR A 541 -39.40 -10.91 46.45
C THR A 541 -38.53 -9.84 45.79
N ASP A 542 -39.02 -9.25 44.71
CA ASP A 542 -38.36 -8.14 44.01
C ASP A 542 -38.26 -6.89 44.92
N VAL A 543 -37.09 -6.27 45.00
CA VAL A 543 -36.79 -5.15 45.92
C VAL A 543 -37.64 -3.91 45.62
N GLY A 544 -37.98 -3.69 44.35
CA GLY A 544 -38.85 -2.61 43.90
C GLY A 544 -40.36 -2.90 43.99
N GLY A 545 -40.78 -4.07 44.49
CA GLY A 545 -42.17 -4.51 44.40
C GLY A 545 -42.66 -5.44 45.51
N SER A 546 -43.87 -5.96 45.32
CA SER A 546 -44.50 -6.96 46.20
C SER A 546 -44.64 -8.33 45.53
N ARG A 547 -44.03 -8.51 44.34
CA ARG A 547 -44.13 -9.71 43.51
C ARG A 547 -42.93 -10.63 43.76
N LEU A 548 -43.20 -11.92 43.89
CA LEU A 548 -42.19 -12.97 44.05
C LEU A 548 -41.70 -13.42 42.67
N VAL A 549 -40.38 -13.48 42.49
CA VAL A 549 -39.71 -13.93 41.25
C VAL A 549 -39.93 -15.44 41.13
N SER A 550 -40.94 -15.81 40.33
CA SER A 550 -41.50 -17.17 40.26
C SER A 550 -41.13 -17.93 38.98
N GLU A 551 -40.57 -17.22 38.00
CA GLU A 551 -40.06 -17.72 36.73
C GLU A 551 -38.85 -16.86 36.31
N GLN A 552 -37.93 -17.41 35.52
CA GLN A 552 -36.81 -16.64 34.96
C GLN A 552 -37.32 -15.80 33.77
N PRO A 553 -37.08 -14.47 33.72
CA PRO A 553 -37.49 -13.63 32.60
C PRO A 553 -36.75 -13.97 31.30
N TYR A 554 -35.56 -14.53 31.41
CA TYR A 554 -34.65 -14.82 30.32
C TYR A 554 -33.92 -16.13 30.57
N LEU A 555 -33.70 -16.92 29.52
CA LEU A 555 -33.02 -18.23 29.59
C LEU A 555 -31.49 -18.06 29.53
N GLY A 556 -30.95 -17.27 30.45
CA GLY A 556 -29.53 -17.10 30.67
C GLY A 556 -29.03 -17.89 31.88
N VAL A 557 -27.72 -17.86 32.09
CA VAL A 557 -27.06 -18.39 33.28
C VAL A 557 -26.07 -17.34 33.81
N LEU A 558 -26.14 -17.06 35.11
CA LEU A 558 -25.16 -16.26 35.81
C LEU A 558 -23.93 -17.11 36.15
N PHE A 559 -22.74 -16.57 35.88
CA PHE A 559 -21.47 -17.17 36.24
C PHE A 559 -20.69 -16.25 37.17
N LYS A 560 -20.01 -16.86 38.15
CA LYS A 560 -19.06 -16.20 39.07
C LYS A 560 -17.72 -16.93 38.97
N SER A 561 -16.59 -16.22 39.04
CA SER A 561 -15.28 -16.83 38.81
C SER A 561 -14.16 -16.17 39.59
N GLN A 562 -13.64 -16.84 40.62
CA GLN A 562 -12.57 -16.35 41.51
C GLN A 562 -11.27 -15.90 40.82
N ASN A 563 -11.08 -16.21 39.54
CA ASN A 563 -9.83 -16.02 38.80
C ASN A 563 -10.04 -15.78 37.29
N ASN A 564 -11.22 -15.29 36.87
CA ASN A 564 -11.58 -14.99 35.47
C ASN A 564 -11.37 -16.14 34.46
N THR A 565 -11.22 -17.39 34.93
CA THR A 565 -10.90 -18.57 34.10
C THR A 565 -11.63 -19.83 34.55
N THR A 566 -11.92 -19.97 35.84
CA THR A 566 -12.70 -21.08 36.41
C THR A 566 -14.08 -20.56 36.81
N TRP A 567 -15.09 -20.84 36.00
CA TRP A 567 -16.44 -20.31 36.19
C TRP A 567 -17.36 -21.31 36.89
N THR A 568 -18.14 -20.82 37.86
CA THR A 568 -19.22 -21.56 38.51
C THR A 568 -20.55 -21.01 38.02
N ALA A 569 -21.39 -21.87 37.45
CA ALA A 569 -22.76 -21.54 37.04
C ALA A 569 -23.70 -21.46 38.24
N TYR A 570 -24.65 -20.52 38.20
CA TYR A 570 -25.69 -20.30 39.20
C TYR A 570 -27.06 -20.24 38.52
N ASP A 571 -27.60 -21.41 38.13
CA ASP A 571 -28.82 -21.57 37.32
C ASP A 571 -30.11 -20.96 37.92
N LEU A 572 -30.08 -20.50 39.18
CA LEU A 572 -31.21 -19.88 39.90
C LEU A 572 -30.99 -18.40 40.22
N GLU A 573 -29.89 -17.81 39.76
CA GLU A 573 -29.56 -16.39 39.90
C GLU A 573 -29.33 -15.78 38.52
N ASP A 574 -29.75 -14.54 38.32
CA ASP A 574 -29.58 -13.79 37.08
C ASP A 574 -29.20 -12.33 37.37
N LEU A 575 -28.30 -11.77 36.57
CA LEU A 575 -27.94 -10.35 36.61
C LEU A 575 -29.14 -9.49 36.21
N LYS A 576 -29.36 -8.34 36.87
CA LYS A 576 -30.30 -7.33 36.36
C LYS A 576 -29.61 -6.48 35.30
N PHE A 577 -30.08 -6.55 34.05
CA PHE A 577 -29.53 -5.78 32.92
C PHE A 577 -30.54 -5.58 31.80
N THR A 578 -30.31 -4.56 30.97
CA THR A 578 -31.05 -4.35 29.71
C THR A 578 -30.04 -4.13 28.58
N LEU A 579 -29.98 -5.06 27.64
CA LEU A 579 -29.09 -5.03 26.48
C LEU A 579 -29.83 -4.44 25.27
N TYR A 580 -29.20 -3.50 24.56
CA TYR A 580 -29.80 -2.81 23.43
C TYR A 580 -29.07 -3.09 22.13
N ARG A 581 -29.83 -3.46 21.10
CA ARG A 581 -29.36 -3.54 19.72
C ARG A 581 -29.72 -2.31 18.91
N ALA A 582 -28.96 -2.08 17.84
CA ALA A 582 -29.33 -1.16 16.78
C ALA A 582 -30.62 -1.63 16.07
N THR A 583 -31.41 -0.65 15.66
CA THR A 583 -32.56 -0.81 14.75
C THR A 583 -32.39 0.25 13.67
N PHE A 584 -31.79 -0.16 12.54
CA PHE A 584 -31.47 0.67 11.39
C PHE A 584 -32.73 1.01 10.59
N ASP A 585 -32.80 2.24 10.06
CA ASP A 585 -33.91 2.66 9.20
C ASP A 585 -33.76 2.11 7.77
N THR A 586 -34.41 0.97 7.51
CA THR A 586 -34.42 0.30 6.19
C THR A 586 -35.15 1.09 5.09
N SER A 587 -35.80 2.22 5.41
CA SER A 587 -36.37 3.12 4.40
C SER A 587 -35.32 4.06 3.79
N LYS A 588 -34.10 4.08 4.35
CA LYS A 588 -33.02 5.00 3.97
C LYS A 588 -31.99 4.35 3.07
N SER A 589 -31.41 5.19 2.23
CA SER A 589 -30.19 4.91 1.48
C SER A 589 -29.16 5.95 1.92
N ALA A 590 -28.13 5.51 2.62
CA ALA A 590 -27.01 6.36 3.02
C ALA A 590 -26.13 6.69 1.82
N ALA A 591 -25.67 7.94 1.72
CA ALA A 591 -24.65 8.36 0.77
C ALA A 591 -23.42 8.88 1.54
N VAL A 592 -22.38 8.06 1.64
CA VAL A 592 -21.12 8.43 2.32
C VAL A 592 -20.12 8.87 1.27
N THR A 593 -19.83 10.18 1.21
CA THR A 593 -18.77 10.73 0.35
C THR A 593 -17.46 10.85 1.11
N LEU A 594 -16.41 10.25 0.55
CA LEU A 594 -15.02 10.49 0.94
C LEU A 594 -14.33 11.31 -0.16
N VAL A 595 -13.72 12.44 0.21
CA VAL A 595 -12.99 13.34 -0.69
C VAL A 595 -11.49 13.16 -0.55
N ASN A 596 -10.70 13.58 -1.54
CA ASN A 596 -9.24 13.60 -1.38
C ASN A 596 -8.78 14.59 -0.29
N ASP A 597 -7.84 14.15 0.54
CA ASP A 597 -7.11 15.04 1.43
C ASP A 597 -6.15 15.93 0.62
N VAL A 598 -5.51 16.91 1.28
CA VAL A 598 -4.49 17.77 0.69
C VAL A 598 -3.27 16.94 0.28
N LEU A 599 -2.93 16.95 -1.02
CA LEU A 599 -1.70 16.29 -1.49
C LEU A 599 -0.46 16.93 -0.84
N PRO A 600 0.47 16.13 -0.29
CA PRO A 600 1.67 16.65 0.36
C PRO A 600 2.61 17.31 -0.64
N VAL A 601 3.32 18.35 -0.20
CA VAL A 601 4.39 18.97 -1.00
C VAL A 601 5.58 18.01 -1.14
N LYS A 602 6.16 17.97 -2.35
CA LYS A 602 7.31 17.12 -2.67
C LYS A 602 8.61 17.89 -2.45
N THR A 603 9.52 17.33 -1.66
CA THR A 603 10.92 17.77 -1.64
C THR A 603 11.62 17.27 -2.91
N LEU A 604 12.18 18.19 -3.70
CA LEU A 604 12.87 17.87 -4.95
C LEU A 604 14.28 17.36 -4.70
N LYS A 605 14.93 16.84 -5.75
CA LYS A 605 16.36 16.49 -5.72
C LYS A 605 17.21 17.75 -5.49
N GLU A 606 18.41 17.58 -4.96
CA GLU A 606 19.38 18.67 -4.82
C GLU A 606 19.63 19.37 -6.18
N ASN A 607 19.68 20.71 -6.13
CA ASN A 607 19.88 21.59 -7.27
C ASN A 607 18.91 21.31 -8.45
N PRO A 608 17.59 21.37 -8.24
CA PRO A 608 16.60 20.98 -9.26
C PRO A 608 16.39 22.06 -10.33
N ILE A 609 16.95 23.26 -10.16
CA ILE A 609 16.70 24.43 -10.99
C ILE A 609 17.82 24.58 -12.02
N ARG A 610 17.46 24.64 -13.31
CA ARG A 610 18.41 24.85 -14.41
C ARG A 610 18.02 26.04 -15.26
N THR A 611 18.98 26.95 -15.45
CA THR A 611 18.84 28.14 -16.28
C THR A 611 19.53 27.97 -17.63
N PHE A 612 19.10 28.75 -18.63
CA PHE A 612 19.75 28.79 -19.95
C PHE A 612 20.08 30.22 -20.34
N ALA A 613 21.30 30.44 -20.82
CA ALA A 613 21.84 31.75 -21.14
C ALA A 613 20.94 32.52 -22.12
N SER A 614 20.65 33.79 -21.80
CA SER A 614 19.78 34.68 -22.58
C SER A 614 18.34 34.20 -22.75
N THR A 615 17.85 33.32 -21.88
CA THR A 615 16.43 32.90 -21.85
C THR A 615 15.72 33.42 -20.60
N ASN A 616 14.43 33.73 -20.74
CA ASN A 616 13.53 34.20 -19.69
C ASN A 616 12.62 33.07 -19.16
N LYS A 617 13.15 31.85 -19.10
CA LYS A 617 12.48 30.68 -18.50
C LYS A 617 13.50 29.75 -17.85
N VAL A 618 13.01 28.95 -16.91
CA VAL A 618 13.84 28.12 -16.03
C VAL A 618 13.27 26.70 -16.03
N LYS A 619 14.10 25.68 -16.30
CA LYS A 619 13.71 24.26 -16.24
C LYS A 619 13.78 23.79 -14.79
N VAL A 620 12.68 23.20 -14.31
CA VAL A 620 12.53 22.64 -12.97
C VAL A 620 12.51 21.12 -13.09
N SER A 621 13.44 20.46 -12.41
CA SER A 621 13.56 18.99 -12.40
C SER A 621 12.65 18.42 -11.32
N HIS A 622 11.47 17.94 -11.72
CA HIS A 622 10.44 17.42 -10.83
C HIS A 622 9.93 16.07 -11.36
N PRO A 623 10.54 14.95 -10.94
CA PRO A 623 10.14 13.62 -11.40
C PRO A 623 8.68 13.28 -11.06
N ASP A 624 7.97 12.62 -11.98
CA ASP A 624 6.60 12.12 -11.82
C ASP A 624 5.60 13.16 -11.27
N HIS A 625 5.71 14.42 -11.73
CA HIS A 625 4.97 15.57 -11.18
C HIS A 625 3.47 15.60 -11.56
N HIS A 626 3.08 14.88 -12.61
CA HIS A 626 1.69 14.70 -13.07
C HIS A 626 0.93 15.99 -13.45
N MET A 627 1.63 17.04 -13.89
CA MET A 627 1.06 18.34 -14.30
C MET A 627 1.14 18.56 -15.83
N TYR A 628 0.58 17.66 -16.63
CA TYR A 628 0.74 17.64 -18.11
C TYR A 628 -0.16 18.60 -18.91
N ASN A 629 -0.67 19.65 -18.26
CA ASN A 629 -1.46 20.70 -18.91
C ASN A 629 -0.88 22.08 -18.59
N THR A 630 -0.84 23.00 -19.56
CA THR A 630 -0.22 24.33 -19.41
C THR A 630 -0.92 25.22 -18.38
N SER A 631 -2.20 24.99 -18.08
CA SER A 631 -2.94 25.66 -16.99
C SER A 631 -2.60 25.12 -15.58
N ASN A 632 -1.70 24.15 -15.44
CA ASN A 632 -1.29 23.71 -14.11
C ASN A 632 -0.59 24.83 -13.33
N ASN A 633 -0.91 24.86 -12.04
CA ASN A 633 -0.32 25.76 -11.06
C ASN A 633 0.66 24.98 -10.18
N VAL A 634 1.82 25.57 -9.90
CA VAL A 634 2.80 25.01 -8.97
C VAL A 634 3.34 26.06 -8.01
N THR A 635 3.30 25.77 -6.72
CA THR A 635 4.02 26.56 -5.71
C THR A 635 5.40 25.96 -5.52
N ILE A 636 6.44 26.73 -5.87
CA ILE A 636 7.85 26.37 -5.64
C ILE A 636 8.36 27.17 -4.44
N SER A 637 9.15 26.55 -3.57
CA SER A 637 9.71 27.21 -2.38
C SER A 637 11.05 26.60 -1.98
N GLY A 638 11.85 27.34 -1.20
CA GLY A 638 13.13 26.85 -0.69
C GLY A 638 14.29 26.87 -1.69
N VAL A 639 14.12 27.46 -2.88
CA VAL A 639 15.21 27.68 -3.84
C VAL A 639 16.20 28.70 -3.25
N SER A 640 17.47 28.33 -3.22
CA SER A 640 18.59 29.16 -2.73
C SER A 640 19.73 29.24 -3.76
N SER A 641 20.55 30.29 -3.65
CA SER A 641 21.82 30.39 -4.38
C SER A 641 22.98 29.64 -3.69
N ASN A 642 22.80 29.30 -2.41
CA ASN A 642 23.86 28.84 -1.48
C ASN A 642 25.06 29.80 -1.33
N ILE A 643 24.89 31.08 -1.70
CA ILE A 643 25.92 32.12 -1.57
C ILE A 643 25.48 33.10 -0.49
N ALA A 644 26.31 33.27 0.53
CA ALA A 644 26.04 34.16 1.66
C ALA A 644 27.32 34.84 2.18
N THR A 645 27.13 36.00 2.80
CA THR A 645 28.16 36.84 3.43
C THR A 645 27.53 37.48 4.68
N THR A 646 28.18 38.46 5.31
CA THR A 646 27.56 39.25 6.39
C THR A 646 27.51 40.73 6.03
N LEU A 647 26.64 41.49 6.70
CA LEU A 647 26.74 42.95 6.71
C LEU A 647 28.08 43.40 7.32
N ASN A 648 28.55 44.57 6.86
CA ASN A 648 29.70 45.29 7.35
C ASN A 648 29.24 46.71 7.76
N GLY A 649 28.74 46.81 8.98
CA GLY A 649 27.94 47.92 9.49
C GLY A 649 26.44 47.60 9.53
N SER A 650 25.75 48.05 10.58
CA SER A 650 24.30 47.90 10.72
C SER A 650 23.53 48.65 9.63
N LEU A 651 22.43 48.07 9.15
CA LEU A 651 21.54 48.65 8.14
C LEU A 651 20.30 49.25 8.83
N ALA A 652 20.20 50.57 8.88
CA ALA A 652 19.03 51.25 9.44
C ALA A 652 17.77 51.02 8.57
N ALA A 653 16.59 51.17 9.16
CA ALA A 653 15.34 51.19 8.40
C ALA A 653 15.36 52.33 7.36
N ALA A 654 14.76 52.11 6.18
CA ALA A 654 14.78 53.02 5.02
C ALA A 654 16.18 53.43 4.50
N ALA A 655 17.26 52.76 4.92
CA ALA A 655 18.60 53.02 4.39
C ALA A 655 18.70 52.68 2.89
N THR A 656 19.38 53.55 2.14
CA THR A 656 19.48 53.49 0.66
C THR A 656 20.76 52.82 0.15
N THR A 657 21.64 52.39 1.05
CA THR A 657 22.92 51.71 0.78
C THR A 657 23.23 50.68 1.86
N LEU A 658 23.78 49.53 1.48
CA LEU A 658 24.36 48.54 2.40
C LEU A 658 25.77 48.15 1.96
N THR A 659 26.55 47.63 2.89
CA THR A 659 27.93 47.16 2.65
C THR A 659 28.05 45.71 3.11
N LEU A 660 28.58 44.86 2.24
CA LEU A 660 28.90 43.46 2.51
C LEU A 660 30.30 43.36 3.13
N ALA A 661 30.54 42.33 3.94
CA ALA A 661 31.87 42.01 4.45
C ALA A 661 32.80 41.49 3.32
N THR A 662 32.24 40.73 2.39
CA THR A 662 32.88 40.27 1.14
C THR A 662 31.83 40.17 0.03
N ASP A 663 32.27 40.30 -1.22
CA ASP A 663 31.49 40.15 -2.46
C ASP A 663 31.73 38.80 -3.16
N THR A 664 32.35 37.83 -2.48
CA THR A 664 32.68 36.52 -3.06
C THR A 664 31.42 35.75 -3.45
N GLY A 665 31.26 35.47 -4.75
CA GLY A 665 30.08 34.83 -5.33
C GLY A 665 28.93 35.78 -5.68
N PHE A 666 29.00 37.05 -5.29
CA PHE A 666 28.03 38.06 -5.69
C PHE A 666 28.33 38.57 -7.12
N PRO A 667 27.35 39.17 -7.83
CA PRO A 667 27.61 39.78 -9.13
C PRO A 667 28.59 40.97 -9.00
N ASN A 668 29.55 41.07 -9.91
CA ASN A 668 30.54 42.17 -9.90
C ASN A 668 29.93 43.55 -10.25
N SER A 669 28.77 43.56 -10.92
CA SER A 669 28.02 44.76 -11.28
C SER A 669 26.55 44.43 -11.62
N GLY A 670 25.71 45.47 -11.69
CA GLY A 670 24.30 45.36 -12.11
C GLY A 670 23.32 45.27 -10.94
N THR A 671 22.07 44.88 -11.24
CA THR A 671 21.04 44.70 -10.22
C THR A 671 21.30 43.42 -9.42
N CYS A 672 21.29 43.54 -8.10
CA CYS A 672 21.49 42.45 -7.16
C CYS A 672 20.30 42.39 -6.19
N PHE A 673 19.84 41.18 -5.90
CA PHE A 673 18.82 40.90 -4.88
C PHE A 673 19.48 40.14 -3.73
N VAL A 674 19.24 40.59 -2.50
CA VAL A 674 19.78 39.98 -1.29
C VAL A 674 18.69 39.79 -0.25
N LYS A 675 18.86 38.80 0.63
CA LYS A 675 17.93 38.50 1.71
C LYS A 675 18.63 38.59 3.06
N ILE A 676 17.99 39.24 4.04
CA ILE A 676 18.47 39.39 5.41
C ILE A 676 17.32 39.02 6.35
N GLY A 677 17.41 37.87 7.00
CA GLY A 677 16.31 37.31 7.78
C GLY A 677 15.07 37.07 6.91
N SER A 678 14.00 37.84 7.15
CA SER A 678 12.76 37.80 6.37
C SER A 678 12.61 38.92 5.34
N GLU A 679 13.53 39.88 5.25
CA GLU A 679 13.46 40.97 4.27
C GLU A 679 14.27 40.65 3.01
N VAL A 680 13.66 40.86 1.83
CA VAL A 680 14.37 40.87 0.55
C VAL A 680 14.58 42.32 0.09
N ILE A 681 15.80 42.63 -0.33
CA ILE A 681 16.27 43.96 -0.71
C ILE A 681 16.88 43.87 -2.11
N SER A 682 16.53 44.81 -3.00
CA SER A 682 17.17 44.92 -4.32
C SER A 682 17.95 46.22 -4.46
N GLY A 683 19.09 46.21 -5.13
CA GLY A 683 19.85 47.42 -5.44
C GLY A 683 20.88 47.21 -6.54
N THR A 684 21.77 48.19 -6.77
CA THR A 684 22.89 48.10 -7.72
C THR A 684 24.18 47.80 -6.98
N ILE A 685 24.82 46.66 -7.28
CA ILE A 685 26.08 46.23 -6.66
C ILE A 685 27.29 46.79 -7.41
N SER A 686 28.32 47.16 -6.65
CA SER A 686 29.63 47.61 -7.15
C SER A 686 30.71 47.24 -6.13
N GLY A 687 31.33 46.07 -6.30
CA GLY A 687 32.16 45.46 -5.25
C GLY A 687 31.33 45.14 -4.00
N THR A 688 31.85 45.44 -2.82
CA THR A 688 31.16 45.18 -1.54
C THR A 688 29.98 46.10 -1.23
N THR A 689 29.73 47.17 -1.99
CA THR A 689 28.63 48.10 -1.73
C THR A 689 27.44 47.83 -2.66
N ILE A 690 26.23 47.73 -2.08
CA ILE A 690 24.97 47.75 -2.83
C ILE A 690 24.27 49.08 -2.55
N SER A 691 23.98 49.82 -3.61
CA SER A 691 23.42 51.18 -3.59
C SER A 691 22.03 51.23 -4.23
N SER A 692 21.32 52.37 -4.06
CA SER A 692 19.96 52.56 -4.56
C SER A 692 19.01 51.44 -4.11
N LEU A 693 19.08 51.11 -2.82
CA LEU A 693 18.27 50.03 -2.25
C LEU A 693 16.77 50.33 -2.35
N THR A 694 16.02 49.36 -2.86
CA THR A 694 14.59 49.21 -2.62
C THR A 694 14.45 48.20 -1.48
N ARG A 695 13.94 48.68 -0.34
CA ARG A 695 13.67 47.91 0.87
C ARG A 695 12.34 47.18 0.78
N ALA A 696 12.16 46.12 1.56
CA ALA A 696 10.92 45.34 1.63
C ALA A 696 10.34 44.93 0.26
N VAL A 697 11.19 44.44 -0.66
CA VAL A 697 10.72 43.81 -1.92
C VAL A 697 9.88 42.58 -1.59
N GLU A 698 10.31 41.83 -0.56
CA GLU A 698 9.49 40.90 0.21
C GLU A 698 9.78 41.15 1.71
N GLY A 699 8.83 40.81 2.58
CA GLY A 699 8.94 41.01 4.03
C GLY A 699 8.62 42.45 4.46
N THR A 700 9.41 42.97 5.41
CA THR A 700 9.18 44.28 6.05
C THR A 700 10.51 45.01 6.24
N ASP A 701 10.54 46.32 5.99
CA ASP A 701 11.71 47.17 6.23
C ASP A 701 11.97 47.30 7.73
N VAL A 702 13.09 46.73 8.18
CA VAL A 702 13.53 46.74 9.58
C VAL A 702 14.99 47.19 9.69
N LEU A 703 15.41 47.50 10.91
CA LEU A 703 16.84 47.66 11.21
C LEU A 703 17.48 46.27 11.28
N HIS A 704 18.55 46.06 10.52
CA HIS A 704 19.40 44.86 10.62
C HIS A 704 20.68 45.20 11.36
N ALA A 705 21.07 44.34 12.30
CA ALA A 705 22.29 44.51 13.08
C ALA A 705 23.55 44.34 12.21
N ASP A 706 24.67 44.88 12.67
CA ASP A 706 25.98 44.54 12.09
C ASP A 706 26.22 43.01 12.15
N ALA A 707 27.01 42.49 11.21
CA ALA A 707 27.27 41.06 11.00
C ALA A 707 26.02 40.17 10.76
N SER A 708 24.82 40.73 10.50
CA SER A 708 23.67 39.94 10.05
C SER A 708 23.99 39.21 8.76
N VAL A 709 23.51 37.96 8.61
CA VAL A 709 23.74 37.13 7.42
C VAL A 709 22.99 37.73 6.22
N VAL A 710 23.72 37.92 5.12
CA VAL A 710 23.21 38.41 3.84
C VAL A 710 23.33 37.30 2.82
N GLU A 711 22.20 36.75 2.40
CA GLU A 711 22.13 35.71 1.36
C GLU A 711 21.94 36.37 -0.01
N LEU A 712 22.62 35.87 -1.04
CA LEU A 712 22.38 36.29 -2.42
C LEU A 712 21.04 35.69 -2.88
N TYR A 713 20.03 36.52 -3.10
CA TYR A 713 18.67 36.08 -3.43
C TYR A 713 18.38 36.11 -4.94
N MET A 714 19.36 35.60 -5.72
CA MET A 714 19.28 35.49 -7.17
C MET A 714 20.12 34.30 -7.67
N LEU A 715 19.71 33.72 -8.80
CA LEU A 715 20.36 32.58 -9.45
C LEU A 715 20.58 32.90 -10.94
N SER A 716 21.86 32.96 -11.38
CA SER A 716 22.25 33.37 -12.74
C SER A 716 21.59 34.67 -13.24
N GLY A 717 21.45 35.69 -12.41
CA GLY A 717 20.80 36.95 -12.81
C GLY A 717 19.29 36.99 -12.62
N ILE A 718 18.63 35.84 -12.40
CA ILE A 718 17.19 35.77 -12.12
C ILE A 718 16.95 35.96 -10.61
N PRO A 719 16.12 36.90 -10.17
CA PRO A 719 15.73 37.06 -8.76
C PRO A 719 14.99 35.82 -8.24
N LEU A 720 15.31 35.35 -7.04
CA LEU A 720 14.63 34.19 -6.45
C LEU A 720 13.19 34.50 -6.03
N THR A 721 12.80 35.77 -5.93
CA THR A 721 11.40 36.23 -5.82
C THR A 721 10.55 35.79 -7.02
N GLU A 722 11.16 35.61 -8.19
CA GLU A 722 10.46 35.16 -9.40
C GLU A 722 10.32 33.64 -9.48
N ILE A 723 11.07 32.87 -8.67
CA ILE A 723 11.05 31.40 -8.66
C ILE A 723 10.32 30.86 -7.42
N ASN A 724 10.62 31.37 -6.22
CA ASN A 724 10.00 30.99 -4.94
C ASN A 724 8.58 31.59 -4.79
N LYS A 725 7.68 31.22 -5.72
CA LYS A 725 6.31 31.71 -5.78
C LYS A 725 5.37 30.63 -6.29
N THR A 726 4.08 30.94 -6.30
CA THR A 726 3.10 30.21 -7.12
C THR A 726 3.21 30.67 -8.58
N HIS A 727 3.50 29.72 -9.46
CA HIS A 727 3.42 29.87 -10.92
C HIS A 727 2.05 29.34 -11.37
N VAL A 728 1.39 30.08 -12.26
CA VAL A 728 0.01 29.80 -12.71
C VAL A 728 -0.07 29.34 -14.17
N ALA A 729 1.09 29.03 -14.76
CA ALA A 729 1.20 28.44 -16.08
C ALA A 729 2.52 27.67 -16.19
N LEU A 730 2.48 26.48 -16.77
CA LEU A 730 3.65 25.66 -17.10
C LEU A 730 3.92 25.66 -18.60
N GLN A 731 5.17 25.47 -18.97
CA GLN A 731 5.64 25.37 -20.36
C GLN A 731 6.60 24.17 -20.52
N ASP A 732 6.82 23.75 -21.76
CA ASP A 732 7.71 22.65 -22.17
C ASP A 732 7.66 21.43 -21.21
N ILE A 733 6.45 20.91 -21.00
CA ILE A 733 6.17 19.92 -19.96
C ILE A 733 6.59 18.53 -20.45
N GLN A 734 7.39 17.83 -19.65
CA GLN A 734 7.85 16.46 -19.84
C GLN A 734 7.43 15.62 -18.62
N ILE A 735 7.61 14.28 -18.65
CA ILE A 735 7.24 13.40 -17.53
C ILE A 735 7.90 13.84 -16.21
N ASP A 736 9.19 14.21 -16.26
CA ASP A 736 10.03 14.51 -15.08
C ASP A 736 10.50 15.97 -14.96
N SER A 737 10.00 16.88 -15.80
CA SER A 737 10.35 18.30 -15.71
C SER A 737 9.36 19.20 -16.44
N TYR A 738 9.41 20.49 -16.13
CA TYR A 738 8.67 21.54 -16.83
C TYR A 738 9.48 22.83 -16.79
N THR A 739 9.09 23.85 -17.56
CA THR A 739 9.66 25.19 -17.43
C THR A 739 8.66 26.18 -16.82
N VAL A 740 9.21 27.14 -16.10
CA VAL A 740 8.48 28.30 -15.55
C VAL A 740 9.03 29.59 -16.13
N ALA A 741 8.14 30.54 -16.42
CA ALA A 741 8.50 31.82 -17.02
C ALA A 741 9.03 32.82 -15.97
N THR A 742 10.06 33.56 -16.37
CA THR A 742 10.65 34.67 -15.61
C THR A 742 10.63 35.95 -16.45
N THR A 743 10.68 37.10 -15.79
CA THR A 743 10.82 38.41 -16.43
C THR A 743 12.30 38.73 -16.68
N ALA A 744 13.15 38.41 -15.71
CA ALA A 744 14.60 38.40 -15.89
C ALA A 744 15.04 37.28 -16.84
N SER A 745 16.04 37.57 -17.68
CA SER A 745 16.73 36.55 -18.48
C SER A 745 17.99 36.07 -17.78
N ALA A 746 18.26 34.76 -17.80
CA ALA A 746 19.45 34.21 -17.17
C ALA A 746 20.74 34.63 -17.90
N SER A 747 21.78 34.95 -17.13
CA SER A 747 23.11 35.32 -17.62
C SER A 747 23.95 34.14 -18.11
N GLY A 748 23.57 32.90 -17.81
CA GLY A 748 24.37 31.71 -18.08
C GLY A 748 23.59 30.40 -17.94
N ASN A 749 24.24 29.32 -18.38
CA ASN A 749 23.77 27.94 -18.19
C ASN A 749 24.29 27.43 -16.84
N ILE A 750 23.44 27.36 -15.81
CA ILE A 750 23.81 26.73 -14.52
C ILE A 750 22.73 25.78 -14.04
N THR A 751 23.11 24.83 -13.19
CA THR A 751 22.21 23.99 -12.40
C THR A 751 22.45 24.30 -10.92
N GLY A 752 21.39 24.54 -10.16
CA GLY A 752 21.47 25.07 -8.80
C GLY A 752 20.12 25.05 -8.09
N GLY A 753 19.99 25.80 -7.01
CA GLY A 753 18.73 25.93 -6.26
C GLY A 753 18.76 25.32 -4.85
N GLY A 754 19.82 24.59 -4.48
CA GLY A 754 20.01 24.08 -3.12
C GLY A 754 19.35 22.73 -2.84
N THR A 755 19.37 22.33 -1.56
CA THR A 755 19.02 20.98 -1.08
C THR A 755 17.61 20.86 -0.50
N SER A 756 16.92 21.97 -0.24
CA SER A 756 15.65 22.02 0.49
C SER A 756 14.50 22.58 -0.36
N VAL A 757 14.57 22.43 -1.68
CA VAL A 757 13.53 22.90 -2.60
C VAL A 757 12.29 22.02 -2.48
N THR A 758 11.12 22.64 -2.36
CA THR A 758 9.82 21.97 -2.36
C THR A 758 8.93 22.46 -3.50
N ALA A 759 8.09 21.57 -4.03
CA ALA A 759 7.11 21.87 -5.05
C ALA A 759 5.79 21.13 -4.79
N THR A 760 4.65 21.72 -5.16
CA THR A 760 3.35 21.02 -5.21
C THR A 760 3.25 20.13 -6.44
N GLU A 761 2.55 18.99 -6.34
CA GLU A 761 2.33 18.06 -7.46
C GLU A 761 0.90 17.49 -7.47
N ASN A 762 0.47 16.95 -8.61
CA ASN A 762 -0.79 16.24 -8.74
C ASN A 762 -0.60 14.72 -8.59
N ALA A 763 -1.70 13.97 -8.57
CA ALA A 763 -1.72 12.53 -8.76
C ALA A 763 -2.60 12.17 -9.98
N LEU A 764 -1.97 11.76 -11.09
CA LEU A 764 -2.65 11.18 -12.25
C LEU A 764 -3.20 9.80 -11.89
N ILE A 765 -4.30 9.42 -12.55
CA ILE A 765 -5.00 8.15 -12.38
C ILE A 765 -5.34 7.58 -13.76
N ASP A 766 -4.59 6.58 -14.18
CA ASP A 766 -4.92 5.71 -15.32
C ASP A 766 -5.57 4.41 -14.82
N THR A 767 -5.11 3.94 -13.66
CA THR A 767 -5.71 2.83 -12.91
C THR A 767 -5.79 3.24 -11.44
N MET A 768 -6.85 2.82 -10.74
CA MET A 768 -6.95 3.01 -9.29
C MET A 768 -7.32 1.74 -8.55
N GLN A 769 -6.97 1.69 -7.27
CA GLN A 769 -7.46 0.69 -6.32
C GLN A 769 -7.92 1.39 -5.04
N THR A 770 -9.10 1.04 -4.53
CA THR A 770 -9.63 1.58 -3.27
C THR A 770 -9.17 0.75 -2.08
N LEU A 771 -8.63 1.40 -1.05
CA LEU A 771 -8.17 0.77 0.20
C LEU A 771 -8.98 1.33 1.37
N VAL A 772 -10.28 1.05 1.34
CA VAL A 772 -11.24 1.37 2.39
C VAL A 772 -11.84 0.06 2.90
N PRO A 773 -11.63 -0.35 4.16
CA PRO A 773 -12.25 -1.54 4.71
C PRO A 773 -13.76 -1.33 4.83
N VAL A 774 -14.51 -2.22 4.19
CA VAL A 774 -15.96 -2.32 4.34
C VAL A 774 -16.33 -3.70 4.87
N ILE A 775 -17.47 -3.79 5.55
CA ILE A 775 -18.11 -5.05 5.92
C ILE A 775 -19.52 -5.04 5.36
N GLU A 776 -19.80 -5.99 4.48
CA GLU A 776 -21.13 -6.27 3.96
C GLU A 776 -21.67 -7.54 4.63
N HIS A 777 -22.93 -7.50 5.05
CA HIS A 777 -23.62 -8.62 5.68
C HIS A 777 -24.71 -9.14 4.74
N PRO A 778 -25.16 -10.40 4.87
CA PRO A 778 -26.36 -10.86 4.16
C PRO A 778 -27.53 -9.90 4.39
N ASN A 779 -28.36 -9.72 3.36
CA ASN A 779 -29.51 -8.80 3.35
C ASN A 779 -29.18 -7.30 3.47
N THR A 780 -27.90 -6.92 3.51
CA THR A 780 -27.44 -5.55 3.32
C THR A 780 -26.79 -5.38 1.94
N THR A 781 -26.59 -4.14 1.49
CA THR A 781 -25.89 -3.89 0.22
C THR A 781 -25.05 -2.62 0.32
N ILE A 782 -23.79 -2.70 -0.11
CA ILE A 782 -22.90 -1.55 -0.29
C ILE A 782 -22.37 -1.49 -1.72
N SER A 783 -22.46 -0.31 -2.35
CA SER A 783 -21.93 -0.07 -3.70
C SER A 783 -21.11 1.21 -3.76
N SER A 784 -19.98 1.19 -4.44
CA SER A 784 -19.10 2.35 -4.65
C SER A 784 -19.24 2.98 -6.03
N LYS A 785 -19.19 4.31 -6.07
CA LYS A 785 -18.97 5.11 -7.27
C LYS A 785 -17.84 6.10 -7.03
N THR A 786 -17.20 6.57 -8.10
CA THR A 786 -16.28 7.71 -8.03
C THR A 786 -16.77 8.88 -8.86
N ARG A 787 -16.46 10.10 -8.41
CA ARG A 787 -16.45 11.28 -9.28
C ARG A 787 -15.03 11.78 -9.36
N THR A 788 -14.54 11.84 -10.59
CA THR A 788 -13.17 12.19 -10.92
C THR A 788 -13.12 13.54 -11.65
N THR A 789 -11.93 14.12 -11.68
CA THR A 789 -11.59 15.26 -12.53
C THR A 789 -10.74 14.78 -13.70
N THR A 790 -11.03 15.24 -14.91
CA THR A 790 -10.25 14.85 -16.10
C THR A 790 -8.81 15.37 -16.05
N GLY A 791 -7.87 14.54 -16.52
CA GLY A 791 -6.47 14.87 -16.69
C GLY A 791 -6.06 15.06 -18.15
N THR A 792 -4.76 15.23 -18.36
CA THR A 792 -4.08 15.21 -19.66
C THR A 792 -2.89 14.25 -19.57
N SER A 793 -2.60 13.46 -20.60
CA SER A 793 -1.39 12.61 -20.67
C SER A 793 -0.14 13.42 -21.03
N PRO A 794 1.10 12.93 -20.79
CA PRO A 794 2.34 13.66 -21.06
C PRO A 794 2.45 14.28 -22.48
N SER A 795 2.10 13.51 -23.52
CA SER A 795 2.01 13.97 -24.91
C SER A 795 0.56 13.94 -25.43
N GLY A 796 -0.41 14.15 -24.54
CA GLY A 796 -1.84 14.06 -24.83
C GLY A 796 -2.53 15.40 -25.09
N ALA A 797 -3.73 15.33 -25.67
CA ALA A 797 -4.58 16.49 -25.96
C ALA A 797 -5.91 16.50 -25.16
N GLN A 798 -6.06 15.62 -24.16
CA GLN A 798 -7.26 15.53 -23.32
C GLN A 798 -7.45 16.81 -22.49
N GLN A 799 -8.70 17.21 -22.28
CA GLN A 799 -9.03 18.40 -21.51
C GLN A 799 -8.87 18.15 -19.99
N SER A 800 -7.95 18.84 -19.33
CA SER A 800 -7.81 18.81 -17.87
C SER A 800 -8.92 19.60 -17.14
N PHE A 801 -9.07 19.34 -15.84
CA PHE A 801 -9.83 20.12 -14.86
C PHE A 801 -11.36 20.13 -15.03
N VAL A 802 -11.94 19.16 -15.74
CA VAL A 802 -13.41 18.97 -15.78
C VAL A 802 -13.83 17.92 -14.76
N LYS A 803 -14.50 18.34 -13.69
CA LYS A 803 -15.06 17.43 -12.68
C LYS A 803 -16.39 16.84 -13.15
N GLN A 804 -16.53 15.52 -13.07
CA GLN A 804 -17.77 14.81 -13.42
C GLN A 804 -18.97 15.28 -12.57
N THR A 805 -20.16 15.37 -13.18
CA THR A 805 -21.42 15.53 -12.42
C THR A 805 -21.81 14.23 -11.71
N LEU A 806 -22.70 14.29 -10.73
CA LEU A 806 -23.19 13.10 -10.00
C LEU A 806 -23.82 12.03 -10.90
N SER A 807 -24.39 12.42 -12.05
CA SER A 807 -24.97 11.49 -13.02
C SER A 807 -23.93 10.85 -13.95
N GLN A 808 -22.70 11.36 -13.97
CA GLN A 808 -21.55 10.84 -14.72
C GLN A 808 -20.57 10.10 -13.80
N ALA A 809 -20.96 9.80 -12.55
CA ALA A 809 -20.13 9.10 -11.59
C ALA A 809 -19.95 7.62 -12.00
N ASP A 810 -18.71 7.21 -12.21
CA ASP A 810 -18.36 5.86 -12.62
C ASP A 810 -18.63 4.86 -11.49
N GLN A 811 -19.25 3.71 -11.80
CA GLN A 811 -19.45 2.64 -10.83
C GLN A 811 -18.23 1.74 -10.78
N ILE A 812 -17.70 1.50 -9.58
CA ILE A 812 -16.41 0.84 -9.39
C ILE A 812 -16.55 -0.34 -8.43
N PRO A 813 -15.75 -1.42 -8.60
CA PRO A 813 -15.65 -2.47 -7.60
C PRO A 813 -14.91 -1.95 -6.36
N ILE A 814 -15.26 -2.49 -5.19
CA ILE A 814 -14.57 -2.19 -3.93
C ILE A 814 -13.31 -3.08 -3.88
N THR A 815 -12.17 -2.52 -3.47
CA THR A 815 -10.85 -3.18 -3.35
C THR A 815 -10.17 -3.74 -4.60
N ASP A 816 -10.84 -3.85 -5.75
CA ASP A 816 -10.21 -4.26 -7.02
C ASP A 816 -9.64 -3.08 -7.82
N ASN A 817 -8.84 -3.39 -8.85
CA ASN A 817 -8.37 -2.40 -9.82
C ASN A 817 -9.55 -1.91 -10.70
N TYR A 818 -9.62 -0.60 -10.93
CA TYR A 818 -10.47 0.02 -11.93
C TYR A 818 -9.61 0.75 -12.97
N TYR A 819 -9.84 0.45 -14.25
CA TYR A 819 -9.15 1.05 -15.39
C TYR A 819 -10.02 2.17 -15.99
N PHE A 820 -9.43 3.33 -16.26
CA PHE A 820 -10.11 4.42 -16.97
C PHE A 820 -9.77 4.38 -18.46
N GLU A 821 -10.69 4.86 -19.30
CA GLU A 821 -10.46 5.08 -20.75
C GLU A 821 -9.62 6.34 -21.02
N ASP A 822 -9.83 7.38 -20.19
CA ASP A 822 -9.10 8.66 -20.22
C ASP A 822 -8.46 8.93 -18.86
N PRO A 823 -7.25 9.52 -18.79
CA PRO A 823 -6.57 9.85 -17.54
C PRO A 823 -7.42 10.78 -16.68
N LYS A 824 -7.45 10.51 -15.37
CA LYS A 824 -8.05 11.37 -14.35
C LYS A 824 -6.96 12.00 -13.47
N ILE A 825 -7.28 13.04 -12.72
CA ILE A 825 -6.35 13.69 -11.78
C ILE A 825 -6.98 13.92 -10.41
N ILE A 826 -6.12 13.81 -9.40
CA ILE A 826 -6.27 14.45 -8.10
C ILE A 826 -5.33 15.64 -8.09
N CYS A 827 -5.88 16.81 -7.84
CA CYS A 827 -5.20 18.08 -7.93
C CYS A 827 -4.43 18.40 -6.65
N SER A 828 -3.29 19.08 -6.80
CA SER A 828 -2.67 19.83 -5.71
C SER A 828 -3.62 20.89 -5.15
N GLN A 829 -3.45 21.32 -3.90
CA GLN A 829 -4.33 22.33 -3.28
C GLN A 829 -4.39 23.65 -4.08
N VAL A 830 -3.30 24.02 -4.75
CA VAL A 830 -3.26 25.22 -5.61
C VAL A 830 -4.07 25.03 -6.89
N ASN A 831 -4.05 23.83 -7.50
CA ASN A 831 -4.91 23.49 -8.63
C ASN A 831 -6.38 23.33 -8.24
N GLU A 832 -6.69 22.77 -7.06
CA GLU A 832 -8.06 22.75 -6.52
C GLU A 832 -8.60 24.18 -6.35
N THR A 833 -7.77 25.10 -5.84
CA THR A 833 -8.15 26.50 -5.63
C THR A 833 -8.39 27.24 -6.95
N ASN A 834 -7.43 27.18 -7.87
CA ASN A 834 -7.45 28.00 -9.08
C ASN A 834 -8.32 27.41 -10.20
N GLU A 835 -8.21 26.11 -10.48
CA GLU A 835 -8.87 25.47 -11.62
C GLU A 835 -10.24 24.88 -11.26
N LEU A 836 -10.44 24.46 -10.00
CA LEU A 836 -11.70 23.87 -9.52
C LEU A 836 -12.51 24.79 -8.59
N SER A 837 -12.14 26.08 -8.50
CA SER A 837 -12.82 27.07 -7.63
C SER A 837 -12.87 26.68 -6.14
N GLY A 838 -11.86 25.97 -5.66
CA GLY A 838 -11.77 25.44 -4.29
C GLY A 838 -12.48 24.11 -4.06
N ASN A 839 -13.13 23.54 -5.07
CA ASN A 839 -13.76 22.22 -4.95
C ASN A 839 -12.73 21.09 -4.94
N LYS A 840 -13.02 20.02 -4.20
CA LYS A 840 -12.21 18.81 -4.20
C LYS A 840 -12.18 18.12 -5.55
N SER A 841 -11.02 17.62 -5.94
CA SER A 841 -10.75 17.04 -7.26
C SER A 841 -11.24 15.60 -7.42
N PHE A 842 -11.38 14.85 -6.31
CA PHE A 842 -11.83 13.47 -6.32
C PHE A 842 -12.84 13.19 -5.20
N GLU A 843 -13.86 12.39 -5.52
CA GLU A 843 -14.85 11.86 -4.57
C GLU A 843 -14.99 10.33 -4.76
N LEU A 844 -15.08 9.61 -3.65
CA LEU A 844 -15.47 8.21 -3.56
C LEU A 844 -16.76 8.13 -2.75
N ILE A 845 -17.86 7.76 -3.42
CA ILE A 845 -19.21 7.74 -2.86
C ILE A 845 -19.62 6.29 -2.60
N PHE A 846 -19.85 5.94 -1.35
CA PHE A 846 -20.49 4.68 -0.98
C PHE A 846 -21.99 4.89 -0.80
N THR A 847 -22.79 4.07 -1.45
CA THR A 847 -24.23 3.94 -1.19
C THR A 847 -24.46 2.70 -0.33
N MET A 848 -25.04 2.86 0.86
CA MET A 848 -25.38 1.75 1.76
C MET A 848 -26.90 1.64 1.90
N THR A 849 -27.40 0.40 1.84
CA THR A 849 -28.81 0.06 2.08
C THR A 849 -28.92 -1.22 2.90
N SER A 850 -30.06 -1.43 3.55
CA SER A 850 -30.37 -2.68 4.25
C SER A 850 -31.84 -3.04 4.07
N SER A 851 -32.10 -4.34 3.91
CA SER A 851 -33.47 -4.88 3.88
C SER A 851 -33.95 -5.40 5.25
N VAL A 852 -33.10 -5.36 6.28
CA VAL A 852 -33.38 -5.84 7.64
C VAL A 852 -33.00 -4.81 8.71
N GLU A 853 -33.81 -4.66 9.76
CA GLU A 853 -33.61 -3.62 10.79
C GLU A 853 -32.40 -3.88 11.71
N ASN A 854 -31.91 -5.11 11.80
CA ASN A 854 -30.85 -5.54 12.74
C ASN A 854 -29.42 -5.38 12.18
N LEU A 855 -29.26 -5.17 10.87
CA LEU A 855 -27.96 -5.11 10.18
C LEU A 855 -27.84 -3.86 9.29
N SER A 856 -26.61 -3.36 9.17
CA SER A 856 -26.18 -2.32 8.24
C SER A 856 -24.83 -2.75 7.65
N PRO A 857 -24.47 -2.34 6.42
CA PRO A 857 -23.07 -2.33 6.03
C PRO A 857 -22.27 -1.41 6.97
N ILE A 858 -20.97 -1.67 7.10
CA ILE A 858 -20.03 -0.82 7.84
C ILE A 858 -18.93 -0.33 6.91
N ILE A 859 -18.56 0.94 7.06
CA ILE A 859 -17.33 1.52 6.51
C ILE A 859 -16.45 1.94 7.70
N ASP A 860 -15.19 1.50 7.70
CA ASP A 860 -14.18 1.84 8.72
C ASP A 860 -13.37 3.07 8.26
N LEU A 861 -13.23 4.09 9.12
CA LEU A 861 -12.49 5.31 8.81
C LEU A 861 -11.02 5.30 9.27
N ASP A 862 -10.52 4.30 10.01
CA ASP A 862 -9.10 4.25 10.42
C ASP A 862 -8.19 4.10 9.18
N ARG A 863 -8.66 3.36 8.15
CA ARG A 863 -7.97 3.18 6.87
C ARG A 863 -8.82 3.67 5.70
N LYS A 864 -8.43 4.82 5.13
CA LYS A 864 -9.10 5.42 3.98
C LYS A 864 -8.08 6.02 3.03
N THR A 865 -7.68 5.21 2.06
CA THR A 865 -6.65 5.56 1.08
C THR A 865 -7.05 5.01 -0.28
N ILE A 866 -6.59 5.66 -1.34
CA ILE A 866 -6.63 5.13 -2.71
C ILE A 866 -5.22 5.05 -3.24
N VAL A 867 -4.93 4.01 -4.01
CA VAL A 867 -3.70 3.94 -4.82
C VAL A 867 -4.09 4.42 -6.21
N THR A 868 -3.45 5.49 -6.66
CA THR A 868 -3.49 5.93 -8.06
C THR A 868 -2.24 5.41 -8.77
N VAL A 869 -2.42 4.92 -9.99
CA VAL A 869 -1.35 4.42 -10.85
C VAL A 869 -1.40 5.20 -12.16
N ALA A 870 -0.25 5.68 -12.59
CA ALA A 870 -0.03 6.43 -13.82
C ALA A 870 1.00 5.70 -14.68
N ASN A 871 0.69 5.43 -15.94
CA ASN A 871 1.63 4.84 -16.88
C ASN A 871 2.55 5.95 -17.41
N ARG A 872 3.86 5.71 -17.33
CA ARG A 872 4.87 6.57 -17.95
C ARG A 872 4.91 6.25 -19.45
N LEU A 873 4.07 6.95 -20.20
CA LEU A 873 3.95 6.85 -21.65
C LEU A 873 3.98 8.27 -22.24
N ASP A 874 4.87 8.49 -23.19
CA ASP A 874 4.98 9.72 -23.96
C ASP A 874 4.89 9.44 -25.47
N ASN A 875 4.87 10.53 -26.23
CA ASN A 875 5.12 10.52 -27.66
C ASN A 875 6.15 11.62 -27.97
N VAL A 876 7.29 11.22 -28.54
CA VAL A 876 8.54 12.00 -28.66
C VAL A 876 9.29 11.46 -29.88
N ASP A 877 9.20 12.13 -31.02
CA ASP A 877 9.84 11.65 -32.26
C ASP A 877 10.87 12.63 -32.82
N THR A 878 10.85 13.86 -32.33
CA THR A 878 11.66 14.96 -32.85
C THR A 878 12.18 15.86 -31.75
N SER A 879 13.16 16.70 -32.10
CA SER A 879 13.73 17.67 -31.16
C SER A 879 12.79 18.80 -30.73
N SER A 880 11.58 18.92 -31.27
CA SER A 880 10.57 19.85 -30.73
C SER A 880 9.86 19.31 -29.50
N ASP A 881 9.91 17.99 -29.29
CA ASP A 881 9.12 17.30 -28.26
C ASP A 881 9.90 17.20 -26.93
N VAL A 882 11.18 17.62 -26.95
CA VAL A 882 12.11 17.66 -25.82
C VAL A 882 12.59 19.09 -25.59
N TYR A 883 12.65 19.52 -24.32
CA TYR A 883 13.23 20.82 -23.97
C TYR A 883 14.38 20.72 -22.95
N PRO A 884 15.55 21.33 -23.21
CA PRO A 884 15.96 21.95 -24.47
C PRO A 884 16.01 20.95 -25.63
N SER A 885 15.75 21.43 -26.85
CA SER A 885 15.77 20.63 -28.07
C SER A 885 17.13 19.97 -28.38
N ALA A 886 18.21 20.50 -27.80
CA ALA A 886 19.54 19.92 -27.87
C ALA A 886 19.75 18.69 -26.95
N GLU A 887 18.78 18.35 -26.09
CA GLU A 887 18.78 17.12 -25.28
C GLU A 887 18.05 15.96 -25.99
N PHE A 888 17.42 16.22 -27.13
CA PHE A 888 16.82 15.17 -27.95
C PHE A 888 17.89 14.28 -28.56
N ASN A 889 17.65 12.98 -28.48
CA ASN A 889 18.50 11.93 -29.00
C ASN A 889 17.63 10.87 -29.68
N SER A 890 17.99 10.51 -30.91
CA SER A 890 17.16 9.66 -31.76
C SER A 890 17.15 8.21 -31.29
N ALA A 891 16.04 7.51 -31.46
CA ALA A 891 15.94 6.07 -31.21
C ALA A 891 16.91 5.22 -32.07
N ASN A 892 17.46 5.79 -33.16
CA ASN A 892 18.49 5.18 -34.00
C ASN A 892 19.89 5.20 -33.37
N GLU A 893 20.17 6.09 -32.42
CA GLU A 893 21.47 6.14 -31.74
C GLU A 893 21.68 4.92 -30.83
N PRO A 894 22.92 4.48 -30.59
CA PRO A 894 23.19 3.24 -29.86
C PRO A 894 22.58 3.20 -28.45
N GLU A 895 22.64 4.33 -27.76
CA GLU A 895 22.12 4.56 -26.41
C GLU A 895 21.53 5.97 -26.26
N GLY A 896 20.68 6.15 -25.24
CA GLY A 896 20.13 7.42 -24.80
C GLY A 896 18.84 7.85 -25.51
N ASP A 897 18.03 6.91 -26.02
CA ASP A 897 16.72 7.19 -26.66
C ASP A 897 15.90 8.17 -25.82
N SER A 898 15.27 9.16 -26.45
CA SER A 898 14.43 10.15 -25.75
C SER A 898 13.01 9.69 -25.41
N GLY A 899 12.51 8.61 -26.03
CA GLY A 899 11.19 8.05 -25.72
C GLY A 899 11.19 7.25 -24.41
N GLU A 900 10.17 7.40 -23.57
CA GLU A 900 10.16 6.81 -22.23
C GLU A 900 10.22 5.27 -22.24
N VAL A 901 9.41 4.62 -23.09
CA VAL A 901 9.19 3.16 -23.03
C VAL A 901 10.00 2.41 -24.09
N VAL A 902 11.04 1.73 -23.62
CA VAL A 902 11.97 0.97 -24.46
C VAL A 902 12.29 -0.38 -23.82
N TYR A 903 12.14 -1.46 -24.59
CA TYR A 903 12.60 -2.81 -24.27
C TYR A 903 13.66 -3.23 -25.29
N ILE A 904 14.74 -3.85 -24.82
CA ILE A 904 15.85 -4.29 -25.66
C ILE A 904 16.18 -5.75 -25.29
N THR A 905 16.29 -6.65 -26.26
CA THR A 905 16.72 -8.04 -26.02
C THR A 905 18.24 -8.10 -25.79
N ARG A 906 18.70 -9.17 -25.13
CA ARG A 906 20.13 -9.54 -25.17
C ARG A 906 20.54 -9.89 -26.61
N LYS A 907 21.85 -9.78 -26.86
CA LYS A 907 22.49 -10.19 -28.12
C LYS A 907 22.32 -11.70 -28.36
N ALA A 908 21.57 -12.07 -29.39
CA ALA A 908 21.49 -13.44 -29.87
C ALA A 908 22.68 -13.71 -30.81
N GLN A 909 23.53 -14.69 -30.48
CA GLN A 909 24.61 -15.16 -31.36
C GLN A 909 24.11 -16.28 -32.27
N LEU A 910 24.44 -16.21 -33.55
CA LEU A 910 24.06 -17.20 -34.56
C LEU A 910 25.19 -18.19 -34.82
N LYS A 911 24.84 -19.45 -35.08
CA LYS A 911 25.80 -20.50 -35.45
C LYS A 911 26.11 -20.50 -36.96
N THR A 912 25.15 -20.10 -37.77
CA THR A 912 25.28 -19.87 -39.21
C THR A 912 24.92 -18.43 -39.50
N PRO A 913 25.60 -17.72 -40.41
CA PRO A 913 25.19 -16.38 -40.81
C PRO A 913 23.75 -16.32 -41.32
N ALA A 914 23.14 -15.16 -41.22
CA ALA A 914 21.79 -14.88 -41.74
C ALA A 914 21.79 -13.64 -42.62
N THR A 915 20.78 -13.52 -43.49
CA THR A 915 20.60 -12.43 -44.47
C THR A 915 19.22 -11.76 -44.36
N SER A 916 18.42 -12.16 -43.38
CA SER A 916 17.10 -11.60 -43.10
C SER A 916 16.64 -11.88 -41.67
N LEU A 917 15.77 -11.02 -41.16
CA LEU A 917 15.10 -11.14 -39.86
C LEU A 917 13.59 -11.09 -40.07
N LYS A 918 12.87 -11.97 -39.37
CA LYS A 918 11.42 -11.94 -39.28
C LYS A 918 10.99 -11.96 -37.81
N CYS A 919 10.11 -11.06 -37.41
CA CYS A 919 9.63 -10.95 -36.04
C CYS A 919 8.09 -11.02 -35.99
N PHE A 920 7.59 -11.71 -34.96
CA PHE A 920 6.18 -11.78 -34.61
C PHE A 920 6.00 -11.32 -33.17
N VAL A 921 4.92 -10.61 -32.90
CA VAL A 921 4.53 -10.16 -31.57
C VAL A 921 3.01 -10.06 -31.50
N ASP A 922 2.43 -10.55 -30.42
CA ASP A 922 1.00 -10.39 -30.17
C ASP A 922 0.83 -9.13 -29.31
N ALA A 923 0.05 -8.15 -29.78
CA ALA A 923 -0.04 -6.86 -29.11
C ALA A 923 -1.47 -6.32 -28.99
N VAL A 924 -1.73 -5.69 -27.84
CA VAL A 924 -2.84 -4.76 -27.64
C VAL A 924 -2.32 -3.37 -28.00
N LYS A 925 -2.91 -2.75 -29.03
CA LYS A 925 -2.57 -1.40 -29.49
C LYS A 925 -3.85 -0.63 -29.78
N PHE A 926 -4.18 0.33 -28.93
CA PHE A 926 -5.29 1.27 -29.15
C PHE A 926 -4.93 2.28 -30.25
N ASP A 927 -5.91 3.04 -30.72
CA ASP A 927 -5.67 4.07 -31.75
C ASP A 927 -4.78 5.23 -31.25
N SER A 928 -4.79 5.44 -29.93
CA SER A 928 -4.04 6.46 -29.20
C SER A 928 -2.56 6.11 -28.97
N ALA A 929 -2.11 4.91 -29.33
CA ALA A 929 -0.78 4.36 -29.04
C ALA A 929 -0.02 3.90 -30.31
N GLU A 930 1.29 3.70 -30.21
CA GLU A 930 2.17 3.23 -31.29
C GLU A 930 3.18 2.20 -30.77
N ILE A 931 3.56 1.24 -31.62
CA ILE A 931 4.57 0.21 -31.32
C ILE A 931 5.54 0.14 -32.48
N GLN A 932 6.75 0.66 -32.28
CA GLN A 932 7.82 0.70 -33.25
C GLN A 932 8.83 -0.42 -32.97
N LEU A 933 9.01 -1.33 -33.94
CA LEU A 933 10.02 -2.38 -33.86
C LEU A 933 11.33 -1.96 -34.54
N MET A 934 12.46 -2.25 -33.89
CA MET A 934 13.80 -1.98 -34.37
C MET A 934 14.71 -3.21 -34.21
N TYR A 935 15.74 -3.31 -35.04
CA TYR A 935 16.77 -4.33 -34.96
C TYR A 935 18.18 -3.75 -34.98
N LYS A 936 19.12 -4.55 -34.49
CA LYS A 936 20.56 -4.30 -34.48
C LYS A 936 21.28 -5.58 -34.90
N ILE A 937 22.23 -5.51 -35.83
CA ILE A 937 22.96 -6.66 -36.34
C ILE A 937 24.48 -6.45 -36.26
N LEU A 938 25.21 -7.54 -36.00
CA LEU A 938 26.66 -7.60 -36.17
C LEU A 938 26.98 -8.36 -37.45
N ARG A 939 27.51 -7.66 -38.45
CA ARG A 939 27.90 -8.27 -39.73
C ARG A 939 29.08 -9.22 -39.54
N SER A 940 29.23 -10.19 -40.44
CA SER A 940 30.34 -11.17 -40.40
C SER A 940 31.71 -10.56 -40.70
N ASP A 941 31.76 -9.39 -41.35
CA ASP A 941 32.96 -8.65 -41.72
C ASP A 941 33.28 -7.50 -40.74
N ASP A 942 32.46 -7.31 -39.70
CA ASP A 942 32.53 -6.18 -38.78
C ASP A 942 33.11 -6.58 -37.41
N ALA A 943 34.01 -5.76 -36.90
CA ALA A 943 34.72 -5.97 -35.63
C ALA A 943 34.44 -4.86 -34.59
N SER A 944 33.53 -3.93 -34.89
CA SER A 944 33.03 -2.95 -33.93
C SER A 944 32.37 -3.62 -32.72
N ASP A 945 32.37 -2.93 -31.58
CA ASP A 945 31.63 -3.43 -30.41
C ASP A 945 30.12 -3.45 -30.73
N PHE A 946 29.43 -4.46 -30.21
CA PHE A 946 28.00 -4.60 -30.44
C PHE A 946 27.20 -3.48 -29.76
N ASP A 947 27.71 -2.92 -28.68
CA ASP A 947 27.00 -1.87 -27.96
C ASP A 947 27.11 -0.52 -28.69
N GLU A 948 28.20 -0.24 -29.42
CA GLU A 948 28.46 1.01 -30.17
C GLU A 948 27.66 1.15 -31.50
N ILE A 949 27.06 0.08 -32.02
CA ILE A 949 26.30 0.12 -33.28
C ILE A 949 24.93 0.83 -33.08
N GLY A 950 24.39 1.51 -34.09
CA GLY A 950 23.05 2.12 -34.03
C GLY A 950 21.89 1.12 -34.21
N TRP A 951 20.66 1.57 -33.97
CA TRP A 951 19.43 0.80 -34.21
C TRP A 951 18.81 1.16 -35.57
N THR A 952 18.20 0.18 -36.25
CA THR A 952 17.48 0.36 -37.52
C THR A 952 16.03 -0.07 -37.38
N TYR A 953 15.08 0.70 -37.89
CA TYR A 953 13.66 0.35 -37.90
C TYR A 953 13.35 -0.81 -38.87
N PHE A 954 12.42 -1.69 -38.50
CA PHE A 954 11.72 -2.50 -39.50
C PHE A 954 10.85 -1.59 -40.38
N ASN A 955 10.63 -1.93 -41.65
CA ASN A 955 9.68 -1.23 -42.54
C ASN A 955 9.78 0.31 -42.54
N THR A 956 10.99 0.86 -42.51
CA THR A 956 11.31 2.31 -42.46
C THR A 956 10.99 3.03 -41.14
N ALA A 957 9.82 2.80 -40.54
CA ALA A 957 9.35 3.52 -39.34
C ALA A 957 9.09 2.63 -38.11
N GLY A 958 9.26 1.31 -38.23
CA GLY A 958 9.01 0.34 -37.16
C GLY A 958 7.61 -0.28 -37.19
N GLU A 959 6.86 -0.06 -38.28
CA GLU A 959 5.48 -0.54 -38.51
C GLU A 959 5.41 -2.00 -38.99
N PRO A 960 4.29 -2.71 -38.81
CA PRO A 960 4.12 -4.08 -39.27
C PRO A 960 4.01 -4.18 -40.80
N ASP A 961 4.30 -5.37 -41.34
CA ASP A 961 4.31 -5.69 -42.79
C ASP A 961 2.94 -5.48 -43.46
N SER A 962 1.85 -5.50 -42.68
CA SER A 962 0.49 -5.23 -43.13
C SER A 962 -0.28 -4.43 -42.09
N ASN A 963 -1.26 -3.64 -42.53
CA ASN A 963 -2.08 -2.83 -41.65
C ASN A 963 -2.99 -3.71 -40.77
N VAL A 964 -2.66 -3.81 -39.49
CA VAL A 964 -3.46 -4.48 -38.46
C VAL A 964 -4.38 -3.46 -37.78
N ASN A 965 -5.63 -3.85 -37.51
CA ASN A 965 -6.58 -2.97 -36.81
C ASN A 965 -6.10 -2.62 -35.39
N SER A 966 -6.53 -1.47 -34.88
CA SER A 966 -6.40 -1.13 -33.46
C SER A 966 -7.27 -2.06 -32.60
N SER A 967 -6.77 -2.46 -31.44
CA SER A 967 -7.46 -3.31 -30.47
C SER A 967 -8.67 -2.60 -29.86
N VAL A 968 -9.72 -3.34 -29.52
CA VAL A 968 -10.96 -2.77 -28.93
C VAL A 968 -11.03 -2.82 -27.41
N ASP A 969 -10.26 -3.71 -26.77
CA ASP A 969 -10.18 -3.84 -25.32
C ASP A 969 -8.76 -4.26 -24.89
N PHE A 970 -8.56 -4.44 -23.58
CA PHE A 970 -7.25 -4.78 -23.00
C PHE A 970 -6.84 -6.26 -23.12
N ASP A 971 -7.71 -7.13 -23.64
CA ASP A 971 -7.48 -8.57 -23.82
C ASP A 971 -7.41 -8.96 -25.32
N ASP A 972 -7.72 -8.04 -26.24
CA ASP A 972 -7.65 -8.17 -27.70
C ASP A 972 -6.19 -8.08 -28.23
N PHE A 973 -5.40 -9.12 -27.92
CA PHE A 973 -4.06 -9.33 -28.44
C PHE A 973 -4.08 -9.81 -29.90
N ILE A 974 -3.51 -9.02 -30.81
CA ILE A 974 -3.46 -9.32 -32.25
C ILE A 974 -2.00 -9.46 -32.71
N GLU A 975 -1.69 -10.56 -33.41
CA GLU A 975 -0.36 -10.83 -33.98
C GLU A 975 0.03 -9.78 -35.03
N ARG A 976 1.25 -9.25 -34.92
CA ARG A 976 1.87 -8.30 -35.84
C ARG A 976 3.18 -8.88 -36.36
N GLU A 977 3.32 -8.88 -37.68
CA GLU A 977 4.46 -9.42 -38.41
C GLU A 977 5.39 -8.30 -38.90
N TYR A 978 6.70 -8.49 -38.78
CA TYR A 978 7.74 -7.54 -39.19
C TYR A 978 8.87 -8.28 -39.91
N THR A 979 9.12 -7.97 -41.19
CA THR A 979 10.13 -8.68 -42.00
C THR A 979 11.12 -7.71 -42.63
N VAL A 980 12.41 -8.01 -42.50
CA VAL A 980 13.47 -7.34 -43.26
C VAL A 980 14.34 -8.36 -43.99
N ASN A 981 14.46 -8.18 -45.31
CA ASN A 981 15.19 -9.06 -46.22
C ASN A 981 16.40 -8.34 -46.84
N ASN A 982 17.32 -9.10 -47.42
CA ASN A 982 18.52 -8.61 -48.11
C ASN A 982 19.47 -7.81 -47.20
N LEU A 983 19.57 -8.19 -45.93
CA LEU A 983 20.60 -7.68 -45.01
C LEU A 983 21.97 -8.25 -45.38
N PRO A 984 23.08 -7.50 -45.16
CA PRO A 984 24.42 -8.07 -45.19
C PRO A 984 24.54 -9.26 -44.24
N GLU A 985 25.38 -10.25 -44.56
CA GLU A 985 25.55 -11.45 -43.73
C GLU A 985 25.90 -11.07 -42.28
N PHE A 986 25.08 -11.52 -41.32
CA PHE A 986 25.24 -11.20 -39.91
C PHE A 986 25.34 -12.44 -39.02
N ILE A 987 26.14 -12.33 -37.96
CA ILE A 987 26.46 -13.40 -37.00
C ILE A 987 25.84 -13.18 -35.63
N SER A 988 25.23 -12.02 -35.38
CA SER A 988 24.47 -11.74 -34.16
C SER A 988 23.40 -10.69 -34.42
N PHE A 989 22.32 -10.72 -33.65
CA PHE A 989 21.28 -9.69 -33.69
C PHE A 989 20.70 -9.40 -32.30
N ALA A 990 20.01 -8.26 -32.18
CA ALA A 990 19.14 -7.92 -31.06
C ALA A 990 17.90 -7.17 -31.58
N ILE A 991 16.81 -7.21 -30.83
CA ILE A 991 15.56 -6.51 -31.11
C ILE A 991 15.36 -5.42 -30.07
N LYS A 992 14.93 -4.24 -30.50
CA LYS A 992 14.46 -3.14 -29.67
C LYS A 992 13.00 -2.89 -29.99
N ILE A 993 12.20 -2.74 -28.95
CA ILE A 993 10.77 -2.45 -28.99
C ILE A 993 10.60 -1.09 -28.31
N ARG A 994 9.99 -0.15 -29.03
CA ARG A 994 9.69 1.19 -28.56
C ARG A 994 8.17 1.35 -28.55
N MET A 995 7.63 1.82 -27.44
CA MET A 995 6.19 2.01 -27.24
C MET A 995 5.92 3.48 -26.95
N GLN A 996 4.91 4.05 -27.60
CA GLN A 996 4.55 5.46 -27.46
C GLN A 996 3.04 5.62 -27.43
N GLY A 997 2.57 6.80 -27.03
CA GLY A 997 1.16 7.13 -27.12
C GLY A 997 0.78 8.51 -26.61
N THR A 998 -0.40 8.94 -27.01
CA THR A 998 -1.04 10.20 -26.61
C THR A 998 -2.05 10.00 -25.46
N ASN A 999 -2.38 8.76 -25.13
CA ASN A 999 -3.21 8.40 -23.99
C ASN A 999 -2.48 7.40 -23.07
N CYS A 1000 -2.10 7.84 -21.87
CA CYS A 1000 -1.47 6.98 -20.87
C CYS A 1000 -2.45 6.02 -20.17
N ALA A 1001 -3.77 6.24 -20.27
CA ALA A 1001 -4.79 5.34 -19.73
C ALA A 1001 -4.97 4.07 -20.58
N GLU A 1002 -4.63 4.15 -21.87
CA GLU A 1002 -4.68 3.06 -22.86
C GLU A 1002 -3.26 2.60 -23.29
N PRO A 1003 -2.38 2.17 -22.37
CA PRO A 1003 -1.01 1.84 -22.72
C PRO A 1003 -0.95 0.60 -23.62
N PRO A 1004 -0.06 0.58 -24.64
CA PRO A 1004 0.17 -0.60 -25.45
C PRO A 1004 0.72 -1.75 -24.59
N ARG A 1005 0.38 -2.98 -24.95
CA ARG A 1005 0.81 -4.21 -24.24
C ARG A 1005 1.25 -5.27 -25.25
N MET A 1006 2.23 -6.09 -24.89
CA MET A 1006 2.77 -7.13 -25.77
C MET A 1006 2.94 -8.49 -25.10
N LYS A 1007 2.76 -9.55 -25.89
CA LYS A 1007 2.92 -10.98 -25.57
C LYS A 1007 3.76 -11.68 -26.66
N ASP A 1008 4.35 -12.82 -26.27
CA ASP A 1008 4.85 -13.87 -27.17
C ASP A 1008 5.72 -13.42 -28.35
N LEU A 1009 6.73 -12.59 -28.04
CA LEU A 1009 7.76 -12.13 -28.97
C LEU A 1009 8.54 -13.32 -29.56
N ARG A 1010 8.61 -13.40 -30.89
CA ARG A 1010 9.36 -14.40 -31.64
C ARG A 1010 10.19 -13.73 -32.73
N ALA A 1011 11.51 -13.68 -32.59
CA ALA A 1011 12.43 -13.13 -33.59
C ALA A 1011 13.27 -14.26 -34.22
N ILE A 1012 13.20 -14.40 -35.54
CA ILE A 1012 13.78 -15.51 -36.30
C ILE A 1012 14.77 -14.96 -37.33
N ALA A 1013 16.01 -15.44 -37.28
CA ALA A 1013 17.04 -15.14 -38.26
C ALA A 1013 17.08 -16.24 -39.33
N LEU A 1014 16.92 -15.83 -40.59
CA LEU A 1014 16.84 -16.75 -41.73
C LEU A 1014 18.08 -16.60 -42.61
N ALA A 1015 18.64 -17.75 -42.99
CA ALA A 1015 19.63 -17.84 -44.04
C ALA A 1015 19.00 -17.53 -45.41
N THR A 1016 19.87 -17.34 -46.41
CA THR A 1016 19.51 -17.10 -47.81
C THR A 1016 18.78 -18.30 -48.38
#